data_AF-A0A0D6ANY8-F1
#
_entry.id   AF-A0A0D6ANY8-F1
#
_cell.length_a   1.000
_cell.length_b   1.000
_cell.length_c   1.000
_cell.angle_alpha   90.00
_cell.angle_beta   90.00
_cell.angle_gamma   90.00
#
_symmetry.space_group_name_H-M   'P 1'
#
loop_
_entity.id
_entity.type
_entity.pdbx_description
1 polymer ?
#
loop_
_entity_poly.entity_id
_entity_poly.type
_entity_poly.pdbx_seq_one_letter_code
_entity_poly.pdbx_strand_id
1 'polypeptide(L)'
;MKPIDRSFKQKLLTFLLKQNSSQQQGYVLVLAIGVVVGLAGLVALYAKTSRVEQYNTSATVDSNSGFYGAEAGLNLRANLLREAYLNYEQPEGTSPTSSTACFDSNTSNDGTGDFQCDKFEVGAADTKRSPGSVTTYVVAKNNGDATVGIVPRGNAFQGLTMLEYGHSIYSLGFKDNNAATQNGKQAVAILQMDVLSRLIPMFQFAAFYTGDLEIFPGADMTLNGPVHTNGDLYLGSNATLNIKGQVTTVQDIFNFKPADNSKFADGKVKIANALGTLLNLLSNGTGSTTQTTNAMDPTRIKTAWGTQVQVQTDAPVSIPTPSILNTTGDYYTKGDIRIKFKPQATAPNGQMNYLKQMSFEVSVVDRTNSSGQPITSPVARTFNANQLDSLRQPVMVGADIASIPSNSPYHACTPATLSGSILTWWNGLTTVQKNTFREVTQEYIQEQIQSQTAPLLYSLLSIPIEDVKPYDTNLYGSFAQNTANLKNNNKLQTAFTTATSRNNAVSNLDNMTTQQIAGLAEYTGTGSGTAVANTARCFVAAPLIDVGRDDATHLSPFRFRNAREARDMRLLQLNIESLAIWNRDGVYLKNGNTLDSTEELLYLHAPVDNNAPQYSFQRLGLAAIDNSQEGMVLHATIDGDTYTNAKTKTSRYGFVLVRGKQVFGLAKTTSQLDPTGLTVASDQAVYVQGDYNTANKQPASVLADSFNAISNACLNNDRTVNHLGALGCNINGSTTVATNTNVNAAVLAGTDITNGSDYNGGLENYPRFMENWSGKTWAYRGSFVSISTPLYVSGKWPGTGTVYNAPNRDWDYDVEFNDPKNLPPLTPQFVALKQESFIRSFEQ
;
A
#
# COMPACT_ATOMS: atom_id res chain seq x y z
N MET A 1 -6.70 -54.64 51.60
CA MET A 1 -6.56 -56.05 52.02
C MET A 1 -6.97 -56.19 53.48
N LYS A 2 -7.93 -57.08 53.77
CA LYS A 2 -8.40 -57.44 55.13
C LYS A 2 -7.25 -58.02 55.98
N PRO A 3 -7.23 -57.83 57.31
CA PRO A 3 -6.22 -58.44 58.17
C PRO A 3 -6.49 -59.95 58.30
N ILE A 4 -5.45 -60.75 58.07
CA ILE A 4 -5.48 -62.21 58.21
C ILE A 4 -5.54 -62.58 59.70
N ASP A 5 -6.48 -63.47 59.98
CA ASP A 5 -6.88 -64.03 61.27
C ASP A 5 -5.72 -64.67 62.07
N ARG A 6 -5.62 -64.30 63.36
CA ARG A 6 -4.66 -64.83 64.34
C ARG A 6 -4.78 -66.36 64.53
N SER A 7 -5.87 -66.98 64.09
CA SER A 7 -6.08 -68.44 64.14
C SER A 7 -5.07 -69.26 63.33
N PHE A 8 -4.44 -68.70 62.29
CA PHE A 8 -3.52 -69.46 61.43
C PHE A 8 -2.14 -69.66 62.09
N LYS A 9 -1.65 -68.64 62.81
CA LYS A 9 -0.36 -68.72 63.52
C LYS A 9 -0.36 -69.77 64.63
N GLN A 10 -1.49 -69.97 65.32
CA GLN A 10 -1.58 -70.97 66.39
C GLN A 10 -1.69 -72.41 65.85
N LYS A 11 -2.38 -72.62 64.72
CA LYS A 11 -2.50 -73.94 64.10
C LYS A 11 -1.20 -74.39 63.43
N LEU A 12 -0.43 -73.47 62.83
CA LEU A 12 0.87 -73.79 62.23
C LEU A 12 1.91 -74.18 63.30
N LEU A 13 1.91 -73.50 64.45
CA LEU A 13 2.82 -73.80 65.56
C LEU A 13 2.51 -75.14 66.23
N THR A 14 1.23 -75.56 66.24
CA THR A 14 0.82 -76.85 66.82
C THR A 14 1.11 -78.02 65.87
N PHE A 15 1.11 -77.81 64.56
CA PHE A 15 1.50 -78.83 63.57
C PHE A 15 3.01 -79.13 63.62
N LEU A 16 3.85 -78.12 63.91
CA LEU A 16 5.31 -78.29 63.92
C LEU A 16 5.87 -79.00 65.17
N LEU A 17 5.11 -79.14 66.25
CA LEU A 17 5.64 -79.58 67.55
C LEU A 17 5.13 -80.94 68.06
N LYS A 18 4.55 -81.79 67.19
CA LYS A 18 4.08 -83.11 67.63
C LYS A 18 4.47 -84.25 66.68
N GLN A 19 5.76 -84.61 66.70
CA GLN A 19 6.18 -86.00 66.45
C GLN A 19 7.58 -86.25 67.02
N ASN A 20 7.63 -87.00 68.13
CA ASN A 20 8.85 -87.66 68.59
C ASN A 20 8.83 -89.09 68.06
N SER A 21 9.77 -89.44 67.19
CA SER A 21 10.52 -90.70 67.22
C SER A 21 11.36 -90.86 65.96
N SER A 22 12.66 -91.04 66.21
CA SER A 22 13.66 -91.76 65.39
C SER A 22 13.91 -91.31 63.94
N GLN A 23 15.13 -90.79 63.73
CA GLN A 23 15.87 -90.69 62.46
C GLN A 23 15.20 -89.88 61.35
N GLN A 24 15.56 -88.59 61.18
CA GLN A 24 15.90 -87.95 59.88
C GLN A 24 16.34 -86.49 60.14
N GLN A 25 17.56 -86.26 60.63
CA GLN A 25 18.15 -84.91 60.82
C GLN A 25 18.72 -84.27 59.53
N GLY A 26 18.24 -84.65 58.34
CA GLY A 26 18.77 -84.13 57.05
C GLY A 26 17.79 -83.30 56.20
N TYR A 27 16.49 -83.57 56.25
CA TYR A 27 15.54 -83.08 55.22
C TYR A 27 14.91 -81.71 55.50
N VAL A 28 14.75 -81.31 56.76
CA VAL A 28 14.09 -80.03 57.12
C VAL A 28 14.96 -78.82 56.75
N LEU A 29 16.29 -78.94 56.91
CA LEU A 29 17.23 -77.90 56.51
C LEU A 29 17.24 -77.72 54.98
N VAL A 30 17.17 -78.82 54.22
CA VAL A 30 17.12 -78.78 52.75
C VAL A 30 15.81 -78.17 52.24
N LEU A 31 14.67 -78.48 52.88
CA LEU A 31 13.38 -77.85 52.57
C LEU A 31 13.36 -76.35 52.91
N ALA A 32 13.89 -75.96 54.07
CA ALA A 32 13.96 -74.55 54.48
C ALA A 32 14.88 -73.73 53.56
N ILE A 33 16.05 -74.28 53.18
CA ILE A 33 16.95 -73.66 52.21
C ILE A 33 16.29 -73.60 50.83
N GLY A 34 15.59 -74.66 50.39
CA GLY A 34 14.87 -74.67 49.11
C GLY A 34 13.78 -73.59 49.02
N VAL A 35 13.03 -73.35 50.10
CA VAL A 35 12.02 -72.28 50.17
C VAL A 35 12.65 -70.89 50.22
N VAL A 36 13.74 -70.71 50.98
CA VAL A 36 14.46 -69.42 51.04
C VAL A 36 15.12 -69.09 49.70
N VAL A 37 15.71 -70.07 49.02
CA VAL A 37 16.28 -69.90 47.67
C VAL A 37 15.17 -69.63 46.65
N GLY A 38 14.03 -70.31 46.75
CA GLY A 38 12.86 -70.05 45.90
C GLY A 38 12.28 -68.65 46.08
N LEU A 39 12.16 -68.17 47.33
CA LEU A 39 11.70 -66.81 47.63
C LEU A 39 12.73 -65.76 47.21
N ALA A 40 14.02 -65.99 47.42
CA ALA A 40 15.09 -65.11 46.93
C ALA A 40 15.10 -65.02 45.40
N GLY A 41 14.86 -66.14 44.71
CA GLY A 41 14.68 -66.19 43.26
C GLY A 41 13.49 -65.37 42.78
N LEU A 42 12.34 -65.44 43.46
CA LEU A 42 11.16 -64.64 43.15
C LEU A 42 11.37 -63.14 43.39
N VAL A 43 12.05 -62.76 44.48
CA VAL A 43 12.39 -61.35 44.76
C VAL A 43 13.39 -60.82 43.73
N ALA A 44 14.37 -61.62 43.32
CA ALA A 44 15.29 -61.26 42.25
C ALA A 44 14.58 -61.13 40.88
N LEU A 45 13.61 -62.02 40.59
CA LEU A 45 12.78 -61.94 39.40
C LEU A 45 11.93 -60.66 39.41
N TYR A 46 11.26 -60.35 40.53
CA TYR A 46 10.45 -59.14 40.73
C TYR A 46 11.30 -57.86 40.64
N ALA A 47 12.50 -57.85 41.22
CA ALA A 47 13.43 -56.72 41.12
C ALA A 47 13.91 -56.54 39.67
N LYS A 48 14.12 -57.64 38.94
CA LYS A 48 14.49 -57.59 37.52
C LYS A 48 13.33 -57.11 36.65
N THR A 49 12.10 -57.60 36.83
CA THR A 49 10.92 -57.10 36.10
C THR A 49 10.60 -55.66 36.45
N SER A 50 10.68 -55.25 37.73
CA SER A 50 10.46 -53.86 38.14
C SER A 50 11.50 -52.90 37.54
N ARG A 51 12.78 -53.31 37.44
CA ARG A 51 13.81 -52.53 36.71
C ARG A 51 13.51 -52.44 35.22
N VAL A 52 13.04 -53.53 34.60
CA VAL A 52 12.64 -53.54 33.18
C VAL A 52 11.43 -52.62 32.95
N GLU A 53 10.43 -52.65 33.82
CA GLU A 53 9.27 -51.74 33.76
C GLU A 53 9.66 -50.27 33.95
N GLN A 54 10.55 -49.97 34.91
CA GLN A 54 11.08 -48.62 35.09
C GLN A 54 11.87 -48.14 33.87
N TYR A 55 12.67 -49.02 33.26
CA TYR A 55 13.43 -48.70 32.05
C TYR A 55 12.51 -48.43 30.85
N ASN A 56 11.51 -49.29 30.63
CA ASN A 56 10.52 -49.12 29.56
C ASN A 56 9.68 -47.85 29.75
N THR A 57 9.27 -47.56 30.98
CA THR A 57 8.50 -46.34 31.30
C THR A 57 9.35 -45.09 31.03
N SER A 58 10.62 -45.10 31.44
CA SER A 58 11.53 -43.96 31.24
C SER A 58 11.83 -43.75 29.75
N ALA A 59 12.13 -44.82 29.00
CA ALA A 59 12.36 -44.76 27.56
C ALA A 59 11.13 -44.27 26.77
N THR A 60 9.93 -44.70 27.17
CA THR A 60 8.67 -44.22 26.56
C THR A 60 8.48 -42.73 26.81
N VAL A 61 8.73 -42.29 28.04
CA VAL A 61 8.61 -40.88 28.42
C VAL A 61 9.64 -40.02 27.70
N ASP A 62 10.88 -40.49 27.58
CA ASP A 62 11.96 -39.79 26.88
C ASP A 62 11.67 -39.64 25.37
N SER A 63 11.12 -40.69 24.75
CA SER A 63 10.69 -40.65 23.36
C SER A 63 9.53 -39.66 23.14
N ASN A 64 8.55 -39.65 24.04
CA ASN A 64 7.44 -38.70 23.97
C ASN A 64 7.91 -37.26 24.20
N SER A 65 8.79 -37.00 25.17
CA SER A 65 9.34 -35.66 25.38
C SER A 65 10.19 -35.18 24.21
N GLY A 66 10.99 -36.08 23.60
CA GLY A 66 11.76 -35.77 22.40
C GLY A 66 10.87 -35.44 21.20
N PHE A 67 9.76 -36.17 21.04
CA PHE A 67 8.76 -35.92 20.01
C PHE A 67 8.10 -34.54 20.18
N TYR A 68 7.57 -34.24 21.37
CA TYR A 68 6.94 -32.94 21.64
C TYR A 68 7.94 -31.77 21.56
N GLY A 69 9.19 -32.01 21.97
CA GLY A 69 10.28 -31.06 21.77
C GLY A 69 10.50 -30.79 20.29
N ALA A 70 10.70 -31.84 19.48
CA ALA A 70 10.89 -31.68 18.04
C ALA A 70 9.67 -31.01 17.36
N GLU A 71 8.45 -31.27 17.82
CA GLU A 71 7.23 -30.61 17.32
C GLU A 71 7.22 -29.12 17.67
N ALA A 72 7.62 -28.76 18.89
CA ALA A 72 7.82 -27.36 19.27
C ALA A 72 8.90 -26.68 18.42
N GLY A 73 10.00 -27.38 18.16
CA GLY A 73 11.08 -26.91 17.28
C GLY A 73 10.61 -26.65 15.85
N LEU A 74 9.82 -27.56 15.26
CA LEU A 74 9.23 -27.38 13.94
C LEU A 74 8.35 -26.12 13.89
N ASN A 75 7.46 -25.94 14.86
CA ASN A 75 6.56 -24.78 14.90
C ASN A 75 7.33 -23.47 15.09
N LEU A 76 8.36 -23.46 15.94
CA LEU A 76 9.20 -22.29 16.15
C LEU A 76 9.95 -21.90 14.88
N ARG A 77 10.57 -22.88 14.20
CA ARG A 77 11.29 -22.64 12.94
C ARG A 77 10.36 -22.24 11.80
N ALA A 78 9.15 -22.81 11.74
CA ALA A 78 8.13 -22.40 10.79
C ALA A 78 7.70 -20.93 11.01
N ASN A 79 7.58 -20.48 12.27
CA ASN A 79 7.28 -19.08 12.56
C ASN A 79 8.45 -18.15 12.19
N LEU A 80 9.70 -18.53 12.44
CA LEU A 80 10.86 -17.73 11.99
C LEU A 80 10.90 -17.57 10.47
N LEU A 81 10.64 -18.67 9.74
CA LEU A 81 10.55 -18.64 8.28
C LEU A 81 9.41 -17.74 7.80
N ARG A 82 8.28 -17.75 8.52
CA ARG A 82 7.14 -16.84 8.28
C ARG A 82 7.53 -15.38 8.46
N GLU A 83 8.30 -15.08 9.49
CA GLU A 83 8.76 -13.73 9.83
C GLU A 83 9.74 -13.17 8.79
N ALA A 84 10.59 -14.01 8.20
CA ALA A 84 11.45 -13.59 7.09
C ALA A 84 10.64 -13.07 5.89
N TYR A 85 9.65 -13.85 5.42
CA TYR A 85 8.81 -13.46 4.29
C TYR A 85 7.98 -12.18 4.50
N LEU A 86 7.69 -11.81 5.76
CA LEU A 86 6.95 -10.60 6.10
C LEU A 86 7.68 -9.31 5.75
N ASN A 87 9.01 -9.33 5.78
CA ASN A 87 9.84 -8.16 5.50
C ASN A 87 10.18 -8.03 4.01
N TYR A 88 9.48 -8.77 3.13
CA TYR A 88 9.87 -8.97 1.73
C TYR A 88 11.28 -9.57 1.56
N GLU A 89 11.85 -10.10 2.64
CA GLU A 89 13.08 -10.88 2.62
C GLU A 89 12.70 -12.32 2.28
N GLN A 90 13.36 -12.89 1.28
CA GLN A 90 13.27 -14.32 1.07
C GLN A 90 14.20 -14.97 2.08
N PRO A 91 13.78 -16.05 2.77
CA PRO A 91 14.70 -16.85 3.55
C PRO A 91 15.90 -17.24 2.71
N GLU A 92 17.10 -16.93 3.20
CA GLU A 92 18.35 -17.11 2.45
C GLU A 92 19.35 -17.96 3.22
N GLY A 93 20.29 -18.56 2.49
CA GLY A 93 21.41 -19.30 3.07
C GLY A 93 21.60 -20.67 2.44
N THR A 94 22.38 -21.49 3.12
CA THR A 94 22.65 -22.87 2.72
C THR A 94 22.24 -23.81 3.83
N SER A 95 21.54 -24.88 3.48
CA SER A 95 21.24 -25.97 4.41
C SER A 95 22.53 -26.67 4.87
N PRO A 96 22.52 -27.32 6.04
CA PRO A 96 23.64 -28.17 6.46
C PRO A 96 23.89 -29.29 5.45
N THR A 97 25.14 -29.76 5.36
CA THR A 97 25.52 -30.81 4.39
C THR A 97 24.93 -32.18 4.73
N SER A 98 24.50 -32.39 5.97
CA SER A 98 23.75 -33.56 6.43
C SER A 98 23.00 -33.26 7.73
N SER A 99 22.07 -34.13 8.12
CA SER A 99 21.41 -34.03 9.43
C SER A 99 22.39 -34.19 10.60
N THR A 100 23.53 -34.85 10.41
CA THR A 100 24.55 -35.03 11.45
C THR A 100 25.46 -33.81 11.64
N ALA A 101 25.57 -32.96 10.63
CA ALA A 101 26.39 -31.73 10.67
C ALA A 101 26.03 -30.87 11.87
N CYS A 102 24.73 -30.66 12.11
CA CYS A 102 24.19 -29.87 13.22
C CYS A 102 24.61 -30.27 14.65
N PHE A 103 25.29 -31.42 14.80
CA PHE A 103 25.68 -32.01 16.09
C PHE A 103 27.14 -32.45 16.15
N ASP A 104 27.92 -32.19 15.11
CA ASP A 104 29.36 -32.41 15.15
C ASP A 104 30.07 -31.17 15.72
N SER A 105 31.40 -31.23 15.82
CA SER A 105 32.21 -30.10 16.33
C SER A 105 32.64 -29.13 15.22
N ASN A 106 32.29 -29.40 13.97
CA ASN A 106 32.71 -28.67 12.79
C ASN A 106 31.60 -27.72 12.31
N THR A 107 31.55 -26.52 12.89
CA THR A 107 30.51 -25.54 12.54
C THR A 107 30.57 -25.00 11.10
N SER A 108 31.57 -25.37 10.30
CA SER A 108 31.65 -24.97 8.88
C SER A 108 30.65 -25.70 7.97
N ASN A 109 30.04 -26.79 8.45
CA ASN A 109 29.06 -27.59 7.70
C ASN A 109 27.61 -27.42 8.20
N ASP A 110 27.38 -26.54 9.19
CA ASP A 110 26.08 -26.26 9.80
C ASP A 110 25.12 -25.50 8.88
N GLY A 111 25.60 -25.05 7.72
CA GLY A 111 24.84 -24.18 6.83
C GLY A 111 25.02 -22.69 7.16
N THR A 112 24.23 -21.84 6.52
CA THR A 112 24.26 -20.38 6.72
C THR A 112 22.84 -19.78 6.72
N GLY A 113 22.70 -18.57 7.25
CA GLY A 113 21.45 -17.79 7.18
C GLY A 113 20.25 -18.46 7.84
N ASP A 114 19.09 -18.37 7.19
CA ASP A 114 17.81 -18.93 7.65
C ASP A 114 17.72 -20.44 7.48
N PHE A 115 18.70 -21.06 6.80
CA PHE A 115 18.72 -22.50 6.52
C PHE A 115 19.66 -23.28 7.43
N GLN A 116 20.52 -22.59 8.18
CA GLN A 116 21.49 -23.19 9.08
C GLN A 116 20.86 -23.95 10.26
N CYS A 117 21.66 -24.81 10.88
CA CYS A 117 21.35 -25.45 12.15
C CYS A 117 21.13 -24.41 13.26
N ASP A 118 19.98 -24.48 13.93
CA ASP A 118 19.62 -23.57 15.01
C ASP A 118 19.09 -24.35 16.22
N LYS A 119 19.55 -23.98 17.42
CA LYS A 119 19.35 -24.73 18.66
C LYS A 119 18.41 -23.99 19.58
N PHE A 120 17.33 -24.63 19.99
CA PHE A 120 16.36 -24.11 20.94
C PHE A 120 16.31 -24.97 22.20
N GLU A 121 16.12 -24.32 23.35
CA GLU A 121 15.77 -24.99 24.59
C GLU A 121 14.25 -25.00 24.75
N VAL A 122 13.68 -26.17 25.01
CA VAL A 122 12.25 -26.36 25.24
C VAL A 122 12.04 -26.71 26.72
N GLY A 123 11.12 -26.01 27.38
CA GLY A 123 10.88 -26.15 28.82
C GLY A 123 10.57 -27.60 29.23
N ALA A 124 11.09 -28.02 30.38
CA ALA A 124 10.82 -29.34 30.93
C ALA A 124 9.37 -29.46 31.42
N ALA A 125 8.71 -30.59 31.13
CA ALA A 125 7.36 -30.88 31.62
C ALA A 125 7.27 -31.05 33.16
N ASP A 126 8.41 -31.18 33.85
CA ASP A 126 8.53 -31.29 35.30
C ASP A 126 9.81 -30.57 35.78
N THR A 127 9.71 -29.79 36.85
CA THR A 127 10.82 -29.13 37.57
C THR A 127 11.97 -30.05 37.99
N LYS A 128 11.75 -31.37 38.02
CA LYS A 128 12.78 -32.38 38.34
C LYS A 128 13.55 -32.89 37.11
N ARG A 129 13.25 -32.40 35.90
CA ARG A 129 13.90 -32.80 34.65
C ARG A 129 14.63 -31.62 34.01
N SER A 130 15.71 -31.93 33.30
CA SER A 130 16.39 -30.96 32.46
C SER A 130 15.48 -30.52 31.30
N PRO A 131 15.59 -29.25 30.84
CA PRO A 131 15.01 -28.84 29.56
C PRO A 131 15.40 -29.79 28.43
N GLY A 132 14.54 -29.90 27.43
CA GLY A 132 14.90 -30.60 26.19
C GLY A 132 15.66 -29.66 25.27
N SER A 133 16.69 -30.16 24.59
CA SER A 133 17.33 -29.43 23.49
C SER A 133 16.74 -29.90 22.17
N VAL A 134 16.41 -28.96 21.29
CA VAL A 134 15.98 -29.26 19.93
C VAL A 134 16.84 -28.48 18.97
N THR A 135 17.18 -29.11 17.85
CA THR A 135 17.89 -28.43 16.78
C THR A 135 17.08 -28.52 15.51
N THR A 136 17.03 -27.43 14.77
CA THR A 136 16.27 -27.33 13.53
C THR A 136 17.16 -26.88 12.39
N TYR A 137 16.78 -27.22 11.17
CA TYR A 137 17.36 -26.66 9.95
C TYR A 137 16.31 -26.68 8.84
N VAL A 138 16.55 -25.94 7.76
CA VAL A 138 15.60 -25.81 6.64
C VAL A 138 16.27 -26.25 5.36
N VAL A 139 15.54 -26.96 4.52
CA VAL A 139 15.93 -27.32 3.15
C VAL A 139 14.94 -26.69 2.18
N ALA A 140 15.44 -25.82 1.31
CA ALA A 140 14.63 -25.19 0.27
C ALA A 140 14.25 -26.22 -0.82
N LYS A 141 12.98 -26.24 -1.24
CA LYS A 141 12.53 -26.98 -2.41
C LYS A 141 12.79 -26.16 -3.67
N ASN A 142 12.96 -26.83 -4.82
CA ASN A 142 13.25 -26.18 -6.10
C ASN A 142 14.42 -25.17 -6.06
N ASN A 143 15.48 -25.49 -5.30
CA ASN A 143 16.63 -24.60 -5.09
C ASN A 143 16.28 -23.22 -4.48
N GLY A 144 15.10 -23.07 -3.85
CA GLY A 144 14.62 -21.80 -3.31
C GLY A 144 13.82 -20.96 -4.31
N ASP A 145 13.69 -21.40 -5.56
CA ASP A 145 12.96 -20.66 -6.59
C ASP A 145 11.44 -20.70 -6.33
N ALA A 146 10.80 -19.54 -6.52
CA ALA A 146 9.37 -19.39 -6.42
C ALA A 146 8.64 -20.01 -7.62
N THR A 147 7.44 -20.53 -7.39
CA THR A 147 6.53 -20.92 -8.47
C THR A 147 5.36 -19.94 -8.54
N VAL A 148 5.12 -19.37 -9.73
CA VAL A 148 3.92 -18.55 -9.99
C VAL A 148 2.73 -19.48 -10.18
N GLY A 149 1.63 -19.23 -9.49
CA GLY A 149 0.45 -20.08 -9.58
C GLY A 149 -0.84 -19.41 -9.14
N ILE A 150 -1.89 -20.22 -9.08
CA ILE A 150 -3.20 -19.84 -8.53
C ILE A 150 -3.46 -20.72 -7.32
N VAL A 151 -3.90 -20.11 -6.22
CA VAL A 151 -4.27 -20.83 -5.01
C VAL A 151 -5.35 -21.87 -5.36
N PRO A 152 -5.08 -23.18 -5.10
CA PRO A 152 -6.01 -24.23 -5.48
C PRO A 152 -7.38 -24.09 -4.82
N ARG A 153 -8.43 -24.51 -5.53
CA ARG A 153 -9.79 -24.61 -4.98
C ARG A 153 -9.79 -25.44 -3.70
N GLY A 154 -10.54 -24.96 -2.71
CA GLY A 154 -10.66 -25.61 -1.41
C GLY A 154 -9.78 -25.02 -0.31
N ASN A 155 -8.73 -24.28 -0.65
CA ASN A 155 -7.95 -23.54 0.34
C ASN A 155 -8.61 -22.19 0.68
N ALA A 156 -8.19 -21.57 1.78
CA ALA A 156 -8.36 -20.13 1.94
C ALA A 156 -7.68 -19.40 0.77
N PHE A 157 -8.27 -18.29 0.32
CA PHE A 157 -7.77 -17.46 -0.79
C PHE A 157 -7.82 -18.13 -2.16
N GLN A 158 -8.74 -19.08 -2.36
CA GLN A 158 -8.83 -19.85 -3.59
C GLN A 158 -9.03 -18.96 -4.83
N GLY A 159 -8.37 -19.32 -5.93
CA GLY A 159 -8.51 -18.59 -7.19
C GLY A 159 -7.67 -17.31 -7.26
N LEU A 160 -6.96 -16.93 -6.19
CA LEU A 160 -6.03 -15.82 -6.22
C LEU A 160 -4.68 -16.23 -6.80
N THR A 161 -4.04 -15.31 -7.49
CA THR A 161 -2.66 -15.48 -7.97
C THR A 161 -1.70 -15.40 -6.80
N MET A 162 -0.63 -16.19 -6.85
CA MET A 162 0.36 -16.28 -5.77
C MET A 162 1.76 -16.59 -6.30
N LEU A 163 2.77 -16.20 -5.53
CA LEU A 163 4.10 -16.81 -5.57
C LEU A 163 4.19 -17.83 -4.44
N GLU A 164 4.56 -19.07 -4.76
CA GLU A 164 4.65 -20.16 -3.80
C GLU A 164 6.08 -20.68 -3.67
N TYR A 165 6.60 -20.67 -2.44
CA TYR A 165 7.89 -21.22 -2.06
C TYR A 165 7.70 -22.45 -1.21
N GLY A 166 8.43 -23.53 -1.50
CA GLY A 166 8.39 -24.75 -0.73
C GLY A 166 9.61 -24.93 0.16
N HIS A 167 9.39 -25.32 1.41
CA HIS A 167 10.46 -25.62 2.36
C HIS A 167 10.19 -26.93 3.10
N SER A 168 11.25 -27.65 3.41
CA SER A 168 11.24 -28.80 4.32
C SER A 168 11.99 -28.42 5.59
N ILE A 169 11.26 -28.30 6.69
CA ILE A 169 11.79 -27.98 8.01
C ILE A 169 12.07 -29.30 8.72
N TYR A 170 13.28 -29.45 9.24
CA TYR A 170 13.67 -30.60 10.05
C TYR A 170 13.83 -30.15 11.50
N SER A 171 13.35 -30.97 12.43
CA SER A 171 13.61 -30.80 13.86
C SER A 171 14.06 -32.11 14.49
N LEU A 172 15.14 -32.04 15.25
CA LEU A 172 15.74 -33.14 15.96
C LEU A 172 15.61 -32.88 17.45
N GLY A 173 14.91 -33.75 18.17
CA GLY A 173 14.73 -33.68 19.61
C GLY A 173 15.80 -34.48 20.36
N PHE A 174 16.33 -33.92 21.45
CA PHE A 174 17.35 -34.53 22.29
C PHE A 174 16.88 -34.67 23.75
N LYS A 175 17.42 -35.70 24.42
CA LYS A 175 17.07 -36.08 25.79
C LYS A 175 17.71 -35.20 26.88
N ASP A 176 18.82 -34.51 26.57
CA ASP A 176 19.61 -33.71 27.53
C ASP A 176 20.12 -32.39 26.87
N ASN A 177 20.45 -31.35 27.66
CA ASN A 177 21.07 -30.09 27.18
C ASN A 177 22.49 -30.26 26.57
N ASN A 178 23.08 -31.45 26.65
CA ASN A 178 24.39 -31.72 26.07
C ASN A 178 24.23 -32.16 24.61
N ALA A 179 24.17 -31.17 23.73
CA ALA A 179 24.54 -31.36 22.34
C ALA A 179 26.03 -31.75 22.28
N ALA A 180 26.30 -32.96 21.77
CA ALA A 180 27.62 -33.56 21.54
C ALA A 180 28.38 -34.10 22.77
N THR A 181 28.65 -35.41 22.75
CA THR A 181 30.01 -35.94 22.97
C THR A 181 30.15 -37.22 22.16
N GLN A 182 31.13 -37.23 21.23
CA GLN A 182 31.84 -38.29 20.46
C GLN A 182 31.45 -39.80 20.50
N ASN A 183 30.34 -40.20 21.11
CA ASN A 183 29.95 -41.58 21.41
C ASN A 183 28.44 -41.82 21.16
N GLY A 184 27.92 -41.42 20.00
CA GLY A 184 26.70 -42.02 19.44
C GLY A 184 25.38 -41.88 20.25
N LYS A 185 25.05 -40.69 20.79
CA LYS A 185 23.66 -40.41 21.16
C LYS A 185 22.91 -39.86 19.95
N GLN A 186 21.91 -40.59 19.48
CA GLN A 186 21.04 -40.26 18.36
C GLN A 186 19.90 -39.32 18.80
N ALA A 187 19.37 -38.52 17.88
CA ALA A 187 18.15 -37.78 18.11
C ALA A 187 17.05 -38.77 18.56
N VAL A 188 16.34 -38.45 19.64
CA VAL A 188 15.26 -39.31 20.15
C VAL A 188 13.98 -39.19 19.31
N ALA A 189 13.88 -38.13 18.52
CA ALA A 189 12.87 -37.95 17.47
C ALA A 189 13.44 -37.07 16.35
N ILE A 190 13.17 -37.46 15.09
CA ILE A 190 13.41 -36.63 13.91
C ILE A 190 12.07 -36.41 13.23
N LEU A 191 11.67 -35.15 13.16
CA LEU A 191 10.45 -34.74 12.50
C LEU A 191 10.79 -33.87 11.30
N GLN A 192 10.01 -34.05 10.24
CA GLN A 192 10.04 -33.21 9.06
C GLN A 192 8.64 -32.60 8.86
N MET A 193 8.60 -31.31 8.58
CA MET A 193 7.40 -30.60 8.16
C MET A 193 7.66 -29.96 6.82
N ASP A 194 6.84 -30.31 5.83
CA ASP A 194 6.86 -29.60 4.56
C ASP A 194 5.85 -28.46 4.62
N VAL A 195 6.33 -27.25 4.33
CA VAL A 195 5.52 -26.04 4.31
C VAL A 195 5.58 -25.38 2.94
N LEU A 196 4.45 -24.80 2.54
CA LEU A 196 4.35 -23.89 1.41
C LEU A 196 4.09 -22.49 1.94
N SER A 197 4.96 -21.56 1.58
CA SER A 197 4.77 -20.14 1.83
C SER A 197 4.21 -19.49 0.58
N ARG A 198 3.00 -18.94 0.70
CA ARG A 198 2.29 -18.27 -0.40
C ARG A 198 2.32 -16.78 -0.17
N LEU A 199 2.95 -16.05 -1.08
CA LEU A 199 2.87 -14.60 -1.16
C LEU A 199 1.72 -14.25 -2.10
N ILE A 200 0.68 -13.63 -1.54
CA ILE A 200 -0.56 -13.32 -2.25
C ILE A 200 -0.72 -11.79 -2.31
N PRO A 201 -0.81 -11.19 -3.50
CA PRO A 201 -1.13 -9.77 -3.67
C PRO A 201 -2.45 -9.37 -3.00
N MET A 202 -2.39 -8.37 -2.11
CA MET A 202 -3.52 -7.88 -1.31
C MET A 202 -4.57 -7.13 -2.15
N PHE A 203 -4.18 -6.59 -3.31
CA PHE A 203 -5.10 -5.88 -4.19
C PHE A 203 -6.03 -6.79 -4.99
N GLN A 204 -5.93 -8.11 -4.78
CA GLN A 204 -6.88 -9.10 -5.31
C GLN A 204 -8.16 -9.25 -4.47
N PHE A 205 -8.40 -8.35 -3.51
CA PHE A 205 -9.56 -8.36 -2.61
C PHE A 205 -10.44 -7.13 -2.86
N ALA A 206 -11.76 -7.30 -2.79
CA ALA A 206 -12.68 -6.17 -2.67
C ALA A 206 -12.42 -5.42 -1.34
N ALA A 207 -12.26 -6.18 -0.26
CA ALA A 207 -11.93 -5.68 1.06
C ALA A 207 -11.01 -6.66 1.80
N PHE A 208 -9.88 -6.18 2.31
CA PHE A 208 -8.93 -6.92 3.14
C PHE A 208 -8.64 -6.12 4.40
N TYR A 209 -8.87 -6.70 5.57
CA TYR A 209 -8.70 -6.03 6.86
C TYR A 209 -7.90 -6.86 7.86
N THR A 210 -6.99 -6.20 8.58
CA THR A 210 -6.25 -6.83 9.69
C THR A 210 -7.06 -6.91 10.98
N GLY A 211 -7.91 -5.91 11.23
CA GLY A 211 -8.85 -5.92 12.34
C GLY A 211 -10.24 -6.34 11.87
N ASP A 212 -11.23 -6.15 12.73
CA ASP A 212 -12.63 -6.40 12.40
C ASP A 212 -13.07 -5.62 11.15
N LEU A 213 -13.93 -6.24 10.35
CA LEU A 213 -14.51 -5.64 9.17
C LEU A 213 -16.01 -5.49 9.35
N GLU A 214 -16.48 -4.26 9.23
CA GLU A 214 -17.89 -3.89 9.33
C GLU A 214 -18.39 -3.40 7.97
N ILE A 215 -19.48 -3.97 7.44
CA ILE A 215 -20.06 -3.56 6.14
C ILE A 215 -21.56 -3.31 6.32
N PHE A 216 -21.95 -2.03 6.39
CA PHE A 216 -23.34 -1.62 6.60
C PHE A 216 -23.81 -0.61 5.54
N PRO A 217 -23.96 -1.03 4.27
CA PRO A 217 -24.29 -0.12 3.20
C PRO A 217 -25.69 0.47 3.39
N GLY A 218 -25.79 1.79 3.25
CA GLY A 218 -27.08 2.48 3.27
C GLY A 218 -27.94 2.19 2.04
N ALA A 219 -27.32 2.08 0.87
CA ALA A 219 -27.96 1.72 -0.40
C ALA A 219 -27.65 0.25 -0.78
N ASP A 220 -28.22 -0.23 -1.87
CA ASP A 220 -27.86 -1.55 -2.42
C ASP A 220 -26.36 -1.60 -2.75
N MET A 221 -25.68 -2.65 -2.31
CA MET A 221 -24.26 -2.86 -2.56
C MET A 221 -24.01 -4.28 -3.05
N THR A 222 -23.18 -4.41 -4.08
CA THR A 222 -22.68 -5.71 -4.56
C THR A 222 -21.16 -5.65 -4.62
N LEU A 223 -20.49 -6.56 -3.91
CA LEU A 223 -19.04 -6.71 -3.94
C LEU A 223 -18.70 -7.93 -4.80
N ASN A 224 -18.08 -7.72 -5.96
CA ASN A 224 -17.74 -8.82 -6.87
C ASN A 224 -16.41 -9.52 -6.50
N GLY A 225 -15.53 -8.87 -5.73
CA GLY A 225 -14.24 -9.44 -5.30
C GLY A 225 -14.27 -10.17 -3.96
N PRO A 226 -13.19 -10.89 -3.61
CA PRO A 226 -13.02 -11.56 -2.32
C PRO A 226 -13.03 -10.59 -1.13
N VAL A 227 -13.46 -11.09 0.03
CA VAL A 227 -13.49 -10.34 1.30
C VAL A 227 -12.73 -11.14 2.35
N HIS A 228 -11.81 -10.47 3.04
CA HIS A 228 -11.04 -11.07 4.12
C HIS A 228 -10.94 -10.16 5.34
N THR A 229 -11.03 -10.75 6.53
CA THR A 229 -10.63 -10.09 7.77
C THR A 229 -9.88 -11.07 8.70
N ASN A 230 -8.82 -10.57 9.32
CA ASN A 230 -8.13 -11.25 10.42
C ASN A 230 -8.90 -11.14 11.76
N GLY A 231 -9.99 -10.37 11.81
CA GLY A 231 -10.89 -10.23 12.95
C GLY A 231 -12.27 -10.83 12.69
N ASP A 232 -13.27 -10.25 13.34
CA ASP A 232 -14.68 -10.56 13.14
C ASP A 232 -15.23 -9.82 11.90
N LEU A 233 -16.18 -10.46 11.20
CA LEU A 233 -16.89 -9.86 10.08
C LEU A 233 -18.34 -9.56 10.44
N TYR A 234 -18.69 -8.28 10.50
CA TYR A 234 -20.05 -7.82 10.78
C TYR A 234 -20.73 -7.35 9.49
N LEU A 235 -21.83 -8.01 9.13
CA LEU A 235 -22.56 -7.73 7.89
C LEU A 235 -24.01 -7.36 8.19
N GLY A 236 -24.50 -6.27 7.62
CA GLY A 236 -25.90 -5.88 7.76
C GLY A 236 -26.35 -4.92 6.66
N SER A 237 -27.64 -4.87 6.37
CA SER A 237 -28.18 -3.87 5.44
C SER A 237 -29.68 -3.66 5.66
N ASN A 238 -30.15 -2.43 5.45
CA ASN A 238 -31.57 -2.10 5.35
C ASN A 238 -32.11 -2.25 3.91
N ALA A 239 -31.22 -2.12 2.91
CA ALA A 239 -31.50 -2.31 1.48
C ALA A 239 -31.11 -3.73 1.06
N THR A 240 -29.98 -3.92 0.39
CA THR A 240 -29.35 -5.22 0.13
C THR A 240 -27.82 -5.14 0.17
N LEU A 241 -27.17 -6.24 0.59
CA LEU A 241 -25.73 -6.47 0.47
C LEU A 241 -25.49 -7.84 -0.15
N ASN A 242 -24.88 -7.88 -1.34
CA ASN A 242 -24.49 -9.11 -2.01
C ASN A 242 -22.97 -9.23 -2.08
N ILE A 243 -22.40 -10.35 -1.64
CA ILE A 243 -20.97 -10.65 -1.80
C ILE A 243 -20.83 -11.84 -2.74
N LYS A 244 -20.09 -11.68 -3.84
CA LYS A 244 -19.89 -12.75 -4.84
C LYS A 244 -18.52 -13.42 -4.75
N GLY A 245 -17.51 -12.72 -4.23
CA GLY A 245 -16.20 -13.30 -3.99
C GLY A 245 -16.16 -14.26 -2.80
N GLN A 246 -15.01 -14.91 -2.61
CA GLN A 246 -14.79 -15.75 -1.43
C GLN A 246 -14.78 -14.88 -0.18
N VAL A 247 -15.40 -15.35 0.91
CA VAL A 247 -15.34 -14.71 2.23
C VAL A 247 -14.48 -15.57 3.14
N THR A 248 -13.49 -14.95 3.79
CA THR A 248 -12.60 -15.63 4.74
C THR A 248 -12.46 -14.80 6.01
N THR A 249 -12.61 -15.42 7.17
CA THR A 249 -12.44 -14.76 8.48
C THR A 249 -11.63 -15.64 9.42
N VAL A 250 -10.76 -15.01 10.21
CA VAL A 250 -10.02 -15.71 11.29
C VAL A 250 -10.88 -15.87 12.53
N GLN A 251 -11.85 -14.98 12.76
CA GLN A 251 -12.85 -15.13 13.80
C GLN A 251 -14.24 -15.41 13.19
N ASP A 252 -15.31 -14.85 13.75
CA ASP A 252 -16.69 -15.20 13.44
C ASP A 252 -17.35 -14.22 12.45
N ILE A 253 -18.50 -14.63 11.92
CA ILE A 253 -19.38 -13.77 11.12
C ILE A 253 -20.62 -13.42 11.94
N PHE A 254 -21.05 -12.17 11.87
CA PHE A 254 -22.21 -11.63 12.59
C PHE A 254 -23.19 -10.90 11.66
N ASN A 255 -24.46 -10.84 12.08
CA ASN A 255 -25.53 -10.09 11.40
C ASN A 255 -26.12 -8.98 12.29
N PHE A 256 -25.25 -8.24 12.97
CA PHE A 256 -25.61 -7.08 13.76
C PHE A 256 -24.50 -6.05 13.73
N LYS A 257 -24.82 -4.83 14.15
CA LYS A 257 -23.87 -3.73 14.25
C LYS A 257 -23.29 -3.66 15.66
N PRO A 258 -21.97 -3.83 15.85
CA PRO A 258 -21.37 -3.92 17.18
C PRO A 258 -21.51 -2.64 18.00
N ALA A 259 -21.54 -1.47 17.35
CA ALA A 259 -21.61 -0.19 18.04
C ALA A 259 -22.91 0.04 18.83
N ASP A 260 -24.04 -0.47 18.35
CA ASP A 260 -25.36 -0.17 18.92
C ASP A 260 -26.28 -1.39 19.07
N ASN A 261 -25.76 -2.58 18.75
CA ASN A 261 -26.49 -3.85 18.71
C ASN A 261 -27.69 -3.87 17.74
N SER A 262 -27.72 -2.98 16.75
CA SER A 262 -28.75 -3.00 15.70
C SER A 262 -28.68 -4.29 14.91
N LYS A 263 -29.81 -4.97 14.75
CA LYS A 263 -29.92 -6.25 14.05
C LYS A 263 -30.58 -6.07 12.70
N PHE A 264 -30.25 -6.91 11.73
CA PHE A 264 -30.74 -6.80 10.36
C PHE A 264 -31.68 -7.95 9.99
N ALA A 265 -32.58 -7.71 9.04
CA ALA A 265 -33.61 -8.69 8.67
C ALA A 265 -33.05 -9.79 7.74
N ASP A 266 -33.67 -10.97 7.75
CA ASP A 266 -33.31 -12.04 6.80
C ASP A 266 -33.53 -11.58 5.35
N GLY A 267 -32.76 -12.16 4.43
CA GLY A 267 -32.84 -11.84 3.00
C GLY A 267 -32.14 -10.54 2.56
N LYS A 268 -31.58 -9.78 3.50
CA LYS A 268 -30.87 -8.51 3.23
C LYS A 268 -29.41 -8.71 2.88
N VAL A 269 -28.72 -9.62 3.57
CA VAL A 269 -27.33 -9.98 3.29
C VAL A 269 -27.30 -11.34 2.62
N LYS A 270 -26.66 -11.42 1.44
CA LYS A 270 -26.51 -12.65 0.68
C LYS A 270 -25.07 -12.86 0.24
N ILE A 271 -24.60 -14.10 0.33
CA ILE A 271 -23.26 -14.48 -0.12
C ILE A 271 -23.41 -15.58 -1.16
N ALA A 272 -22.71 -15.45 -2.28
CA ALA A 272 -22.69 -16.47 -3.32
C ALA A 272 -22.08 -17.77 -2.79
N ASN A 273 -22.61 -18.92 -3.20
CA ASN A 273 -21.95 -20.21 -3.04
C ASN A 273 -21.00 -20.50 -4.21
N ALA A 274 -20.37 -21.67 -4.23
CA ALA A 274 -19.44 -22.08 -5.29
C ALA A 274 -20.06 -22.14 -6.71
N LEU A 275 -21.39 -22.16 -6.83
CA LEU A 275 -22.13 -22.11 -8.10
C LEU A 275 -22.56 -20.69 -8.49
N GLY A 276 -22.19 -19.67 -7.70
CA GLY A 276 -22.61 -18.28 -7.90
C GLY A 276 -24.04 -17.97 -7.44
N THR A 277 -24.73 -18.93 -6.79
CA THR A 277 -26.08 -18.71 -6.27
C THR A 277 -26.01 -17.94 -4.96
N LEU A 278 -26.72 -16.82 -4.87
CA LEU A 278 -26.79 -15.98 -3.67
C LEU A 278 -27.66 -16.64 -2.59
N LEU A 279 -27.06 -16.96 -1.45
CA LEU A 279 -27.74 -17.55 -0.29
C LEU A 279 -27.84 -16.54 0.85
N ASN A 280 -28.98 -16.51 1.55
CA ASN A 280 -29.21 -15.62 2.68
C ASN A 280 -28.26 -15.95 3.85
N LEU A 281 -27.55 -14.95 4.38
CA LEU A 281 -26.61 -15.14 5.48
C LEU A 281 -27.32 -15.62 6.75
N LEU A 282 -28.38 -14.93 7.19
CA LEU A 282 -28.98 -15.14 8.51
C LEU A 282 -29.63 -16.53 8.63
N SER A 283 -30.53 -16.87 7.70
CA SER A 283 -31.23 -18.18 7.74
C SER A 283 -30.31 -19.38 7.50
N ASN A 284 -29.34 -19.28 6.59
CA ASN A 284 -28.38 -20.37 6.39
C ASN A 284 -27.34 -20.44 7.51
N GLY A 285 -26.88 -19.31 8.03
CA GLY A 285 -25.84 -19.22 9.07
C GLY A 285 -26.35 -19.58 10.47
N THR A 286 -27.60 -19.27 10.81
CA THR A 286 -28.16 -19.57 12.15
C THR A 286 -29.18 -20.72 12.15
N GLY A 287 -29.76 -21.04 10.98
CA GLY A 287 -30.91 -21.94 10.89
C GLY A 287 -32.25 -21.29 11.26
N SER A 288 -32.28 -19.97 11.47
CA SER A 288 -33.47 -19.19 11.82
C SER A 288 -33.55 -17.90 11.01
N THR A 289 -34.75 -17.41 10.74
CA THR A 289 -34.98 -16.09 10.15
C THR A 289 -35.04 -14.97 11.20
N THR A 290 -34.88 -15.32 12.49
CA THR A 290 -34.96 -14.37 13.61
C THR A 290 -33.67 -13.55 13.71
N GLN A 291 -33.82 -12.23 13.79
CA GLN A 291 -32.70 -11.31 13.94
C GLN A 291 -31.92 -11.57 15.24
N THR A 292 -30.60 -11.63 15.18
CA THR A 292 -29.76 -12.05 16.31
C THR A 292 -28.45 -11.27 16.39
N THR A 293 -27.84 -11.26 17.59
CA THR A 293 -26.47 -10.81 17.84
C THR A 293 -25.49 -11.99 17.96
N ASN A 294 -25.98 -13.22 17.89
CA ASN A 294 -25.13 -14.40 17.96
C ASN A 294 -24.32 -14.57 16.68
N ALA A 295 -23.15 -15.18 16.80
CA ALA A 295 -22.33 -15.60 15.67
C ALA A 295 -23.10 -16.59 14.76
N MET A 296 -22.77 -16.57 13.47
CA MET A 296 -23.19 -17.62 12.54
C MET A 296 -22.54 -18.95 12.94
N ASP A 297 -23.26 -20.07 12.82
CA ASP A 297 -22.77 -21.40 13.17
C ASP A 297 -21.77 -21.91 12.10
N PRO A 298 -20.50 -22.22 12.47
CA PRO A 298 -19.49 -22.66 11.51
C PRO A 298 -19.84 -23.93 10.73
N THR A 299 -20.58 -24.88 11.35
CA THR A 299 -21.01 -26.12 10.70
C THR A 299 -22.05 -25.83 9.63
N ARG A 300 -22.97 -24.90 9.92
CA ARG A 300 -23.97 -24.47 8.94
C ARG A 300 -23.35 -23.67 7.81
N ILE A 301 -22.42 -22.76 8.12
CA ILE A 301 -21.65 -22.02 7.12
C ILE A 301 -20.97 -22.99 6.15
N LYS A 302 -20.23 -23.98 6.68
CA LYS A 302 -19.56 -25.00 5.87
C LYS A 302 -20.53 -25.80 5.01
N THR A 303 -21.73 -26.09 5.53
CA THR A 303 -22.77 -26.83 4.80
C THR A 303 -23.36 -26.02 3.65
N ALA A 304 -23.64 -24.73 3.86
CA ALA A 304 -24.31 -23.88 2.88
C ALA A 304 -23.35 -23.34 1.80
N TRP A 305 -22.12 -22.99 2.17
CA TRP A 305 -21.16 -22.34 1.26
C TRP A 305 -19.91 -23.16 0.95
N GLY A 306 -19.65 -24.25 1.66
CA GLY A 306 -18.46 -25.07 1.45
C GLY A 306 -17.18 -24.25 1.65
N THR A 307 -16.36 -24.13 0.60
CA THR A 307 -15.09 -23.40 0.65
C THR A 307 -15.24 -21.93 0.25
N GLN A 308 -16.44 -21.49 -0.14
CA GLN A 308 -16.73 -20.12 -0.55
C GLN A 308 -16.85 -19.16 0.62
N VAL A 309 -17.26 -19.65 1.80
CA VAL A 309 -17.23 -18.93 3.07
C VAL A 309 -16.48 -19.79 4.07
N GLN A 310 -15.35 -19.30 4.57
CA GLN A 310 -14.54 -19.98 5.58
C GLN A 310 -14.42 -19.05 6.79
N VAL A 311 -14.74 -19.59 7.97
CA VAL A 311 -14.68 -18.88 9.25
C VAL A 311 -13.76 -19.66 10.18
N GLN A 312 -13.20 -18.98 11.19
CA GLN A 312 -12.28 -19.60 12.14
C GLN A 312 -11.08 -20.26 11.43
N THR A 313 -10.54 -19.60 10.39
CA THR A 313 -9.40 -20.13 9.62
C THR A 313 -8.12 -20.18 10.46
N ASP A 314 -7.24 -21.13 10.14
CA ASP A 314 -6.01 -21.41 10.89
C ASP A 314 -5.00 -20.25 10.80
N ALA A 315 -5.08 -19.34 11.78
CA ALA A 315 -4.22 -18.18 12.06
C ALA A 315 -4.38 -16.94 11.15
N PRO A 316 -4.16 -15.72 11.71
CA PRO A 316 -4.13 -14.50 10.92
C PRO A 316 -3.01 -14.55 9.90
N VAL A 317 -3.32 -14.08 8.69
CA VAL A 317 -2.30 -13.99 7.66
C VAL A 317 -1.24 -12.98 8.07
N SER A 318 0.00 -13.29 7.70
CA SER A 318 1.17 -12.47 7.93
C SER A 318 1.13 -11.27 6.97
N ILE A 319 0.98 -10.06 7.51
CA ILE A 319 0.89 -8.83 6.71
C ILE A 319 2.08 -7.89 6.93
N PRO A 320 2.40 -7.01 5.96
CA PRO A 320 3.33 -5.92 6.15
C PRO A 320 2.89 -4.94 7.25
N THR A 321 3.86 -4.28 7.88
CA THR A 321 3.61 -3.23 8.88
C THR A 321 3.51 -1.85 8.23
N PRO A 322 2.92 -0.83 8.90
CA PRO A 322 2.80 0.52 8.34
C PRO A 322 4.14 1.19 7.99
N SER A 323 5.26 0.71 8.54
CA SER A 323 6.58 1.26 8.22
C SER A 323 7.00 1.05 6.76
N ILE A 324 6.33 0.17 5.99
CA ILE A 324 6.57 0.06 4.55
C ILE A 324 6.41 1.40 3.81
N LEU A 325 5.60 2.32 4.34
CA LEU A 325 5.30 3.62 3.72
C LEU A 325 6.28 4.73 4.11
N ASN A 326 7.12 4.54 5.13
CA ASN A 326 8.05 5.57 5.58
C ASN A 326 9.38 5.51 4.79
N THR A 327 10.36 6.34 5.17
CA THR A 327 11.67 6.41 4.50
C THR A 327 12.57 5.19 4.69
N THR A 328 12.22 4.25 5.58
CA THR A 328 12.93 2.97 5.74
C THR A 328 12.26 1.84 4.98
N GLY A 329 11.05 2.05 4.47
CA GLY A 329 10.25 1.04 3.78
C GLY A 329 10.47 0.98 2.26
N ASP A 330 9.93 -0.07 1.66
CA ASP A 330 10.12 -0.42 0.26
C ASP A 330 9.64 0.65 -0.72
N TYR A 331 8.52 1.32 -0.45
CA TYR A 331 8.03 2.36 -1.35
C TYR A 331 8.98 3.55 -1.45
N TYR A 332 9.74 3.86 -0.40
CA TYR A 332 10.80 4.85 -0.48
C TYR A 332 12.08 4.30 -1.11
N THR A 333 12.56 3.13 -0.66
CA THR A 333 13.86 2.60 -1.10
C THR A 333 13.84 2.19 -2.58
N LYS A 334 12.71 1.66 -3.05
CA LYS A 334 12.50 1.25 -4.44
C LYS A 334 11.81 2.33 -5.29
N GLY A 335 11.23 3.37 -4.68
CA GLY A 335 10.56 4.47 -5.41
C GLY A 335 11.46 5.21 -6.40
N ASP A 336 10.89 5.49 -7.58
CA ASP A 336 11.52 6.15 -8.73
C ASP A 336 11.49 7.66 -8.59
N ILE A 337 10.37 8.21 -8.10
CA ILE A 337 10.23 9.63 -7.79
C ILE A 337 10.03 9.78 -6.29
N ARG A 338 10.87 10.58 -5.64
CA ARG A 338 10.79 10.82 -4.18
C ARG A 338 10.68 12.30 -3.92
N ILE A 339 9.61 12.67 -3.23
CA ILE A 339 9.32 14.06 -2.86
C ILE A 339 9.37 14.18 -1.34
N LYS A 340 10.28 15.02 -0.85
CA LYS A 340 10.40 15.34 0.57
C LYS A 340 9.86 16.75 0.82
N PHE A 341 8.72 16.87 1.48
CA PHE A 341 8.10 18.13 1.84
C PHE A 341 8.83 18.77 3.04
N LYS A 342 9.13 20.07 2.93
CA LYS A 342 9.90 20.90 3.87
C LYS A 342 9.24 22.29 4.06
N PRO A 343 7.99 22.34 4.55
CA PRO A 343 7.18 23.55 4.60
C PRO A 343 7.79 24.66 5.47
N GLN A 344 8.12 25.81 4.90
CA GLN A 344 8.76 26.89 5.67
C GLN A 344 7.77 27.59 6.62
N ALA A 345 8.21 27.91 7.84
CA ALA A 345 7.41 28.70 8.77
C ALA A 345 7.17 30.11 8.18
N THR A 346 5.96 30.63 8.33
CA THR A 346 5.66 31.97 7.80
C THR A 346 6.12 33.03 8.78
N ALA A 347 6.77 34.10 8.32
CA ALA A 347 7.18 35.19 9.20
C ALA A 347 5.96 35.93 9.81
N PRO A 348 6.02 36.39 11.08
CA PRO A 348 4.90 37.08 11.75
C PRO A 348 4.47 38.42 11.11
N ASN A 349 5.22 38.93 10.12
CA ASN A 349 5.10 40.30 9.61
C ASN A 349 4.04 40.47 8.50
N GLY A 350 3.15 39.51 8.30
CA GLY A 350 2.06 39.62 7.32
C GLY A 350 2.48 39.44 5.86
N GLN A 351 3.77 39.17 5.59
CA GLN A 351 4.30 39.04 4.24
C GLN A 351 4.42 37.57 3.84
N MET A 352 3.96 37.22 2.63
CA MET A 352 4.03 35.87 2.05
C MET A 352 5.45 35.46 1.61
N ASN A 353 6.49 35.99 2.25
CA ASN A 353 7.90 35.77 1.89
C ASN A 353 8.35 34.31 2.00
N TYR A 354 7.65 33.48 2.79
CA TYR A 354 7.95 32.04 2.88
C TYR A 354 7.80 31.35 1.52
N LEU A 355 6.93 31.85 0.65
CA LEU A 355 6.78 31.36 -0.72
C LEU A 355 8.06 31.56 -1.55
N LYS A 356 8.99 32.43 -1.13
CA LYS A 356 10.30 32.59 -1.80
C LYS A 356 11.24 31.42 -1.54
N GLN A 357 11.04 30.72 -0.44
CA GLN A 357 11.87 29.61 -0.03
C GLN A 357 11.32 28.31 -0.61
N MET A 358 12.23 27.42 -0.99
CA MET A 358 11.86 26.11 -1.52
C MET A 358 11.26 25.25 -0.39
N SER A 359 10.05 24.75 -0.60
CA SER A 359 9.31 23.97 0.39
C SER A 359 9.37 22.47 0.15
N PHE A 360 10.17 21.99 -0.80
CA PHE A 360 10.30 20.56 -1.09
C PHE A 360 11.64 20.23 -1.73
N GLU A 361 12.03 18.96 -1.63
CA GLU A 361 13.13 18.36 -2.39
C GLU A 361 12.55 17.28 -3.29
N VAL A 362 13.13 17.14 -4.49
CA VAL A 362 12.79 16.06 -5.43
C VAL A 362 14.07 15.32 -5.78
N SER A 363 14.02 14.00 -5.61
CA SER A 363 15.04 13.09 -6.09
C SER A 363 14.41 12.01 -6.94
N VAL A 364 15.13 11.60 -7.97
CA VAL A 364 14.68 10.63 -8.97
C VAL A 364 15.72 9.53 -9.05
N VAL A 365 15.29 8.29 -9.20
CA VAL A 365 16.16 7.13 -9.38
C VAL A 365 15.67 6.34 -10.57
N ASP A 366 16.38 6.44 -11.70
CA ASP A 366 16.08 5.58 -12.84
C ASP A 366 16.56 4.17 -12.55
N ARG A 367 15.64 3.22 -12.70
CA ARG A 367 15.91 1.78 -12.53
C ARG A 367 15.80 1.03 -13.84
N THR A 368 15.62 1.76 -14.92
CA THR A 368 15.36 1.25 -16.25
C THR A 368 16.21 1.98 -17.28
N ASN A 369 16.46 1.33 -18.41
CA ASN A 369 16.98 1.98 -19.60
C ASN A 369 15.83 2.56 -20.46
N SER A 370 16.18 3.18 -21.59
CA SER A 370 15.22 3.77 -22.53
C SER A 370 14.31 2.76 -23.25
N SER A 371 14.55 1.45 -23.11
CA SER A 371 13.64 0.39 -23.59
C SER A 371 12.78 -0.21 -22.47
N GLY A 372 12.78 0.39 -21.28
CA GLY A 372 11.99 -0.08 -20.14
C GLY A 372 12.61 -1.23 -19.38
N GLN A 373 13.79 -1.72 -19.76
CA GLN A 373 14.38 -2.89 -19.12
C GLN A 373 15.14 -2.51 -17.85
N PRO A 374 14.97 -3.26 -16.74
CA PRO A 374 15.69 -3.01 -15.50
C PRO A 374 17.21 -2.95 -15.69
N ILE A 375 17.87 -2.00 -15.02
CA ILE A 375 19.34 -1.86 -15.02
C ILE A 375 19.92 -2.26 -13.67
N THR A 376 21.14 -2.83 -13.69
CA THR A 376 21.82 -3.31 -12.48
C THR A 376 22.41 -2.20 -11.62
N SER A 377 22.61 -1.01 -12.17
CA SER A 377 23.16 0.16 -11.49
C SER A 377 22.22 1.36 -11.67
N PRO A 378 21.30 1.59 -10.72
CA PRO A 378 20.34 2.68 -10.80
C PRO A 378 21.00 4.06 -10.88
N VAL A 379 20.40 4.97 -11.65
CA VAL A 379 20.91 6.33 -11.85
C VAL A 379 20.10 7.31 -10.99
N ALA A 380 20.69 7.75 -9.88
CA ALA A 380 20.05 8.71 -8.98
C ALA A 380 20.41 10.16 -9.35
N ARG A 381 19.44 11.06 -9.22
CA ARG A 381 19.63 12.52 -9.36
C ARG A 381 18.79 13.28 -8.35
N THR A 382 19.33 14.39 -7.86
CA THR A 382 18.61 15.34 -7.00
C THR A 382 18.49 16.65 -7.74
N PHE A 383 17.31 17.26 -7.70
CA PHE A 383 17.06 18.48 -8.45
C PHE A 383 17.76 19.68 -7.79
N ASN A 384 18.34 20.55 -8.61
CA ASN A 384 18.92 21.81 -8.17
C ASN A 384 17.82 22.88 -7.95
N ALA A 385 18.20 24.04 -7.40
CA ALA A 385 17.26 25.11 -7.07
C ALA A 385 16.40 25.56 -8.28
N ASN A 386 16.99 25.71 -9.47
CA ASN A 386 16.26 26.18 -10.65
C ASN A 386 15.31 25.11 -11.20
N GLN A 387 15.69 23.83 -11.12
CA GLN A 387 14.80 22.71 -11.47
C GLN A 387 13.62 22.63 -10.49
N LEU A 388 13.88 22.73 -9.20
CA LEU A 388 12.83 22.77 -8.17
C LEU A 388 11.92 24.00 -8.33
N ASP A 389 12.48 25.16 -8.70
CA ASP A 389 11.72 26.37 -8.99
C ASP A 389 10.77 26.16 -10.16
N SER A 390 11.20 25.50 -11.22
CA SER A 390 10.31 25.24 -12.36
C SER A 390 9.12 24.34 -12.02
N LEU A 391 9.24 23.45 -11.02
CA LEU A 391 8.13 22.58 -10.57
C LEU A 391 7.04 23.35 -9.84
N ARG A 392 7.30 24.57 -9.37
CA ARG A 392 6.31 25.47 -8.76
C ARG A 392 5.81 26.56 -9.70
N GLN A 393 6.16 26.47 -10.98
CA GLN A 393 5.70 27.41 -12.02
C GLN A 393 4.72 26.76 -13.02
N PRO A 394 3.79 27.54 -13.60
CA PRO A 394 2.97 27.13 -14.74
C PRO A 394 3.80 26.65 -15.92
N VAL A 395 3.28 25.67 -16.65
CA VAL A 395 3.98 25.01 -17.76
C VAL A 395 3.30 25.35 -19.07
N MET A 396 4.05 25.85 -20.05
CA MET A 396 3.52 26.08 -21.40
C MET A 396 3.53 24.77 -22.18
N VAL A 397 2.35 24.28 -22.54
CA VAL A 397 2.21 22.97 -23.19
C VAL A 397 2.63 23.02 -24.65
N GLY A 398 3.08 21.90 -25.21
CA GLY A 398 3.32 21.72 -26.64
C GLY A 398 2.04 21.96 -27.47
N ALA A 399 2.21 22.35 -28.74
CA ALA A 399 1.08 22.68 -29.61
C ALA A 399 0.15 21.47 -29.87
N ASP A 400 0.70 20.26 -29.83
CA ASP A 400 -0.05 19.00 -29.89
C ASP A 400 -1.03 18.86 -28.72
N ILE A 401 -0.61 19.15 -27.49
CA ILE A 401 -1.48 19.16 -26.29
C ILE A 401 -2.50 20.30 -26.36
N ALA A 402 -2.06 21.50 -26.72
CA ALA A 402 -2.93 22.67 -26.81
C ALA A 402 -4.03 22.53 -27.88
N SER A 403 -3.80 21.69 -28.90
CA SER A 403 -4.75 21.42 -29.97
C SER A 403 -5.85 20.42 -29.60
N ILE A 404 -5.75 19.78 -28.43
CA ILE A 404 -6.72 18.76 -27.98
C ILE A 404 -8.10 19.43 -27.81
N PRO A 405 -9.15 18.94 -28.49
CA PRO A 405 -10.50 19.52 -28.40
C PRO A 405 -11.03 19.59 -26.97
N SER A 406 -11.76 20.66 -26.62
CA SER A 406 -12.29 20.88 -25.26
C SER A 406 -13.31 19.85 -24.79
N ASN A 407 -13.91 19.08 -25.70
CA ASN A 407 -14.80 17.96 -25.40
C ASN A 407 -14.04 16.64 -25.18
N SER A 408 -12.73 16.59 -25.44
CA SER A 408 -11.91 15.42 -25.19
C SER A 408 -11.72 15.19 -23.68
N PRO A 409 -11.75 13.94 -23.19
CA PRO A 409 -11.42 13.66 -21.80
C PRO A 409 -9.96 13.95 -21.44
N TYR A 410 -9.09 14.17 -22.44
CA TYR A 410 -7.66 14.46 -22.31
C TYR A 410 -7.32 15.95 -22.47
N HIS A 411 -8.32 16.84 -22.50
CA HIS A 411 -8.09 18.28 -22.68
C HIS A 411 -7.41 18.91 -21.47
N ALA A 412 -6.23 19.49 -21.68
CA ALA A 412 -5.43 20.14 -20.63
C ALA A 412 -5.72 21.65 -20.51
N CYS A 413 -5.70 22.38 -21.64
CA CYS A 413 -5.92 23.83 -21.68
C CYS A 413 -6.39 24.31 -23.06
N THR A 414 -6.95 25.52 -23.12
CA THR A 414 -7.39 26.17 -24.37
C THR A 414 -6.50 27.39 -24.66
N PRO A 415 -5.91 27.50 -25.87
CA PRO A 415 -5.20 28.71 -26.30
C PRO A 415 -6.08 29.96 -26.26
N ALA A 416 -5.58 31.02 -25.61
CA ALA A 416 -6.31 32.29 -25.56
C ALA A 416 -6.13 33.07 -26.87
N THR A 417 -7.20 33.71 -27.33
CA THR A 417 -7.19 34.52 -28.55
C THR A 417 -7.00 36.01 -28.25
N LEU A 418 -6.39 36.73 -29.19
CA LEU A 418 -6.32 38.19 -29.14
C LEU A 418 -7.72 38.80 -29.36
N SER A 419 -7.94 39.98 -28.78
CA SER A 419 -9.19 40.74 -28.93
C SER A 419 -8.91 42.25 -29.02
N GLY A 420 -9.93 43.03 -29.40
CA GLY A 420 -9.90 44.50 -29.35
C GLY A 420 -8.82 45.16 -30.22
N SER A 421 -8.19 46.21 -29.67
CA SER A 421 -7.13 46.98 -30.33
C SER A 421 -5.89 46.14 -30.63
N ILE A 422 -5.56 45.18 -29.75
CA ILE A 422 -4.42 44.27 -29.92
C ILE A 422 -4.62 43.38 -31.13
N LEU A 423 -5.82 42.81 -31.33
CA LEU A 423 -6.14 42.00 -32.51
C LEU A 423 -6.03 42.84 -33.80
N THR A 424 -6.47 44.09 -33.75
CA THR A 424 -6.39 45.02 -34.89
C THR A 424 -4.94 45.30 -35.28
N TRP A 425 -4.09 45.58 -34.29
CA TRP A 425 -2.64 45.73 -34.49
C TRP A 425 -2.02 44.45 -35.05
N TRP A 426 -2.31 43.30 -34.46
CA TRP A 426 -1.79 42.00 -34.88
C TRP A 426 -2.11 41.69 -36.34
N ASN A 427 -3.35 41.96 -36.77
CA ASN A 427 -3.78 41.73 -38.15
C ASN A 427 -3.04 42.62 -39.16
N GLY A 428 -2.54 43.77 -38.74
CA GLY A 428 -1.73 44.67 -39.57
C GLY A 428 -0.26 44.26 -39.72
N LEU A 429 0.21 43.26 -38.96
CA LEU A 429 1.60 42.80 -39.03
C LEU A 429 1.86 41.86 -40.22
N THR A 430 3.08 41.90 -40.73
CA THR A 430 3.56 40.92 -41.72
C THR A 430 3.81 39.54 -41.10
N THR A 431 3.85 38.48 -41.90
CA THR A 431 4.18 37.11 -41.46
C THR A 431 5.50 37.06 -40.68
N VAL A 432 6.54 37.75 -41.18
CA VAL A 432 7.85 37.82 -40.51
C VAL A 432 7.72 38.47 -39.15
N GLN A 433 7.01 39.61 -39.08
CA GLN A 433 6.77 40.30 -37.81
C GLN A 433 5.98 39.45 -36.82
N LYS A 434 4.91 38.77 -37.28
CA LYS A 434 4.09 37.88 -36.44
C LYS A 434 4.93 36.74 -35.87
N ASN A 435 5.67 36.04 -36.73
CA ASN A 435 6.47 34.88 -36.32
C ASN A 435 7.62 35.28 -35.40
N THR A 436 8.35 36.35 -35.71
CA THR A 436 9.42 36.86 -34.86
C THR A 436 8.88 37.36 -33.52
N PHE A 437 7.76 38.09 -33.51
CA PHE A 437 7.14 38.55 -32.27
C PHE A 437 6.68 37.37 -31.42
N ARG A 438 5.99 36.37 -32.00
CA ARG A 438 5.60 35.13 -31.30
C ARG A 438 6.80 34.48 -30.63
N GLU A 439 7.84 34.15 -31.40
CA GLU A 439 9.01 33.41 -30.91
C GLU A 439 9.69 34.15 -29.75
N VAL A 440 10.02 35.42 -29.96
CA VAL A 440 10.72 36.25 -28.95
C VAL A 440 9.89 36.42 -27.69
N THR A 441 8.57 36.64 -27.82
CA THR A 441 7.72 36.90 -26.66
C THR A 441 7.39 35.62 -25.89
N GLN A 442 7.21 34.48 -26.56
CA GLN A 442 7.00 33.18 -25.91
C GLN A 442 8.25 32.68 -25.16
N GLU A 443 9.44 32.91 -25.72
CA GLU A 443 10.71 32.65 -25.02
C GLU A 443 10.85 33.58 -23.80
N TYR A 444 10.64 34.87 -24.00
CA TYR A 444 10.74 35.87 -22.93
C TYR A 444 9.80 35.60 -21.75
N ILE A 445 8.52 35.29 -21.99
CA ILE A 445 7.59 34.99 -20.89
C ILE A 445 8.03 33.74 -20.13
N GLN A 446 8.60 32.73 -20.79
CA GLN A 446 9.10 31.55 -20.10
C GLN A 446 10.30 31.90 -19.22
N GLU A 447 11.26 32.69 -19.72
CA GLU A 447 12.37 33.19 -18.89
C GLU A 447 11.86 33.97 -17.67
N GLN A 448 10.86 34.84 -17.88
CA GLN A 448 10.30 35.62 -16.78
C GLN A 448 9.54 34.73 -15.78
N ILE A 449 8.80 33.71 -16.22
CA ILE A 449 8.16 32.73 -15.32
C ILE A 449 9.23 31.94 -14.55
N GLN A 450 10.27 31.44 -15.22
CA GLN A 450 11.28 30.59 -14.58
C GLN A 450 12.26 31.35 -13.69
N SER A 451 12.39 32.67 -13.85
CA SER A 451 13.16 33.53 -12.95
C SER A 451 12.46 33.82 -11.61
N GLN A 452 11.19 33.40 -11.47
CA GLN A 452 10.44 33.61 -10.24
C GLN A 452 10.92 32.67 -9.14
N THR A 453 11.36 33.26 -8.04
CA THR A 453 11.69 32.53 -6.81
C THR A 453 10.47 32.28 -5.93
N ALA A 454 9.26 32.60 -6.36
CA ALA A 454 8.02 32.24 -5.67
C ALA A 454 7.01 31.66 -6.67
N PRO A 455 6.06 30.81 -6.23
CA PRO A 455 5.04 30.25 -7.12
C PRO A 455 4.20 31.34 -7.78
N LEU A 456 4.04 31.22 -9.09
CA LEU A 456 3.12 32.02 -9.89
C LEU A 456 1.70 31.45 -9.79
N LEU A 457 0.75 32.25 -9.29
CA LEU A 457 -0.67 31.91 -9.29
C LEU A 457 -1.19 31.77 -10.73
N TYR A 458 -1.81 30.63 -11.05
CA TYR A 458 -2.23 30.32 -12.41
C TYR A 458 -3.30 31.30 -12.96
N SER A 459 -4.16 31.82 -12.07
CA SER A 459 -5.18 32.81 -12.43
C SER A 459 -4.61 34.13 -12.95
N LEU A 460 -3.40 34.51 -12.52
CA LEU A 460 -2.75 35.75 -12.94
C LEU A 460 -2.31 35.73 -14.42
N LEU A 461 -2.17 34.56 -15.04
CA LEU A 461 -1.83 34.45 -16.46
C LEU A 461 -2.95 34.94 -17.39
N SER A 462 -4.15 35.15 -16.84
CA SER A 462 -5.31 35.68 -17.56
C SER A 462 -5.49 37.19 -17.37
N ILE A 463 -4.57 37.87 -16.69
CA ILE A 463 -4.56 39.33 -16.49
C ILE A 463 -3.50 39.94 -17.44
N PRO A 464 -3.76 41.11 -18.06
CA PRO A 464 -2.75 41.81 -18.84
C PRO A 464 -1.47 42.05 -18.04
N ILE A 465 -0.29 41.93 -18.66
CA ILE A 465 1.01 42.06 -17.97
C ILE A 465 1.10 43.38 -17.21
N GLU A 466 0.63 44.46 -17.81
CA GLU A 466 0.61 45.78 -17.19
C GLU A 466 -0.40 45.94 -16.07
N ASP A 467 -1.34 45.02 -15.88
CA ASP A 467 -2.35 45.09 -14.82
C ASP A 467 -2.01 44.16 -13.65
N VAL A 468 -0.93 43.38 -13.76
CA VAL A 468 -0.41 42.58 -12.65
C VAL A 468 0.21 43.47 -11.55
N LYS A 469 0.42 44.79 -11.81
CA LYS A 469 1.02 45.80 -10.89
C LYS A 469 0.56 45.78 -9.45
N PRO A 470 -0.75 45.78 -9.21
CA PRO A 470 -1.30 46.01 -7.89
C PRO A 470 -1.26 44.78 -6.98
N TYR A 471 -1.00 43.58 -7.54
CA TYR A 471 -0.99 42.35 -6.76
C TYR A 471 0.38 42.21 -6.12
N ASP A 472 0.47 42.44 -4.80
CA ASP A 472 1.66 42.29 -3.93
C ASP A 472 2.13 40.81 -3.92
N THR A 473 2.60 40.42 -5.07
CA THR A 473 3.02 39.09 -5.50
C THR A 473 4.36 39.33 -6.19
N ASN A 474 5.31 38.40 -6.02
CA ASN A 474 6.60 38.55 -6.70
C ASN A 474 6.49 38.56 -8.23
N LEU A 475 5.34 38.20 -8.82
CA LEU A 475 5.12 38.36 -10.27
C LEU A 475 5.47 39.76 -10.74
N TYR A 476 5.00 40.78 -10.02
CA TYR A 476 5.00 42.09 -10.63
C TYR A 476 6.36 42.79 -10.60
N GLY A 477 7.17 42.51 -9.58
CA GLY A 477 8.52 43.09 -9.47
C GLY A 477 9.47 42.67 -10.59
N SER A 478 9.28 41.48 -11.16
CA SER A 478 10.19 40.84 -12.12
C SER A 478 9.57 40.62 -13.51
N PHE A 479 8.27 40.27 -13.61
CA PHE A 479 7.60 39.94 -14.87
C PHE A 479 7.27 41.16 -15.76
N ALA A 480 6.86 42.29 -15.15
CA ALA A 480 6.38 43.46 -15.88
C ALA A 480 7.38 44.62 -15.99
N GLN A 481 8.40 44.69 -15.12
CA GLN A 481 9.34 45.82 -15.08
C GLN A 481 10.44 45.75 -16.16
N ASN A 482 10.55 44.66 -16.92
CA ASN A 482 11.67 44.39 -17.84
C ASN A 482 11.34 44.40 -19.33
N THR A 483 10.14 44.81 -19.77
CA THR A 483 9.81 44.86 -21.22
C THR A 483 10.69 45.86 -22.00
N ALA A 484 11.40 46.76 -21.30
CA ALA A 484 12.47 47.58 -21.84
C ALA A 484 13.63 46.77 -22.46
N ASN A 485 13.98 45.61 -21.89
CA ASN A 485 15.03 44.73 -22.42
C ASN A 485 14.62 44.12 -23.78
N LEU A 486 13.32 43.87 -23.97
CA LEU A 486 12.80 43.31 -25.21
C LEU A 486 12.98 44.26 -26.40
N LYS A 487 12.96 45.59 -26.17
CA LYS A 487 13.21 46.61 -27.21
C LYS A 487 14.60 46.47 -27.85
N ASN A 488 15.54 45.89 -27.11
CA ASN A 488 16.92 45.68 -27.53
C ASN A 488 17.18 44.27 -28.09
N ASN A 489 16.14 43.42 -28.18
CA ASN A 489 16.29 42.09 -28.76
C ASN A 489 16.63 42.15 -30.26
N ASN A 490 17.72 41.50 -30.66
CA ASN A 490 18.23 41.54 -32.04
C ASN A 490 17.22 41.04 -33.08
N LYS A 491 16.46 39.97 -32.77
CA LYS A 491 15.42 39.44 -33.67
C LYS A 491 14.29 40.45 -33.82
N LEU A 492 13.83 41.04 -32.71
CA LEU A 492 12.79 42.07 -32.73
C LEU A 492 13.25 43.33 -33.48
N GLN A 493 14.51 43.75 -33.34
CA GLN A 493 15.08 44.86 -34.09
C GLN A 493 15.14 44.61 -35.60
N THR A 494 15.38 43.37 -35.99
CA THR A 494 15.41 42.96 -37.40
C THR A 494 14.00 42.97 -38.02
N ALA A 495 13.00 42.45 -37.31
CA ALA A 495 11.62 42.38 -37.83
C ALA A 495 10.83 43.70 -37.72
N PHE A 496 11.14 44.53 -36.71
CA PHE A 496 10.52 45.84 -36.48
C PHE A 496 11.59 46.92 -36.63
N THR A 497 11.82 47.35 -37.87
CA THR A 497 12.98 48.17 -38.26
C THR A 497 12.97 49.58 -37.67
N THR A 498 11.79 50.17 -37.42
CA THR A 498 11.67 51.52 -36.82
C THR A 498 11.52 51.48 -35.30
N ALA A 499 12.05 52.49 -34.61
CA ALA A 499 11.88 52.63 -33.16
C ALA A 499 10.39 52.73 -32.77
N THR A 500 9.58 53.45 -33.55
CA THR A 500 8.13 53.57 -33.34
C THR A 500 7.42 52.22 -33.43
N SER A 501 7.68 51.42 -34.47
CA SER A 501 7.07 50.09 -34.61
C SER A 501 7.47 49.15 -33.48
N ARG A 502 8.71 49.23 -32.98
CA ARG A 502 9.17 48.46 -31.81
C ARG A 502 8.49 48.90 -30.53
N ASN A 503 8.41 50.19 -30.28
CA ASN A 503 7.74 50.73 -29.10
C ASN A 503 6.26 50.33 -29.08
N ASN A 504 5.59 50.37 -30.23
CA ASN A 504 4.20 49.91 -30.35
C ASN A 504 4.07 48.41 -30.12
N ALA A 505 5.01 47.59 -30.61
CA ALA A 505 4.98 46.14 -30.38
C ALA A 505 5.14 45.81 -28.90
N VAL A 506 6.08 46.45 -28.21
CA VAL A 506 6.30 46.26 -26.77
C VAL A 506 5.13 46.80 -25.94
N SER A 507 4.57 47.96 -26.30
CA SER A 507 3.38 48.49 -25.62
C SER A 507 2.16 47.57 -25.77
N ASN A 508 1.96 46.96 -26.95
CA ASN A 508 0.89 45.97 -27.13
C ASN A 508 1.17 44.68 -26.33
N LEU A 509 2.44 44.28 -26.16
CA LEU A 509 2.81 43.15 -25.30
C LEU A 509 2.40 43.40 -23.85
N ASP A 510 2.67 44.61 -23.33
CA ASP A 510 2.29 44.99 -21.96
C ASP A 510 0.77 44.87 -21.73
N ASN A 511 -0.02 45.09 -22.79
CA ASN A 511 -1.49 44.98 -22.77
C ASN A 511 -2.02 43.55 -23.02
N MET A 512 -1.16 42.59 -23.38
CA MET A 512 -1.55 41.18 -23.55
C MET A 512 -1.51 40.44 -22.22
N THR A 513 -2.32 39.39 -22.09
CA THR A 513 -2.16 38.41 -21.01
C THR A 513 -1.09 37.37 -21.35
N THR A 514 -0.50 36.72 -20.35
CA THR A 514 0.45 35.62 -20.58
C THR A 514 -0.18 34.47 -21.38
N GLN A 515 -1.47 34.17 -21.15
CA GLN A 515 -2.20 33.19 -21.96
C GLN A 515 -2.36 33.62 -23.42
N GLN A 516 -2.58 34.91 -23.70
CA GLN A 516 -2.69 35.42 -25.07
C GLN A 516 -1.36 35.32 -25.82
N ILE A 517 -0.24 35.56 -25.14
CA ILE A 517 1.11 35.43 -25.73
C ILE A 517 1.40 33.97 -26.07
N ALA A 518 1.09 33.03 -25.17
CA ALA A 518 1.18 31.59 -25.47
C ALA A 518 0.26 31.19 -26.64
N GLY A 519 -0.93 31.80 -26.74
CA GLY A 519 -1.91 31.53 -27.79
C GLY A 519 -1.56 32.08 -29.18
N LEU A 520 -0.48 32.85 -29.33
CA LEU A 520 -0.02 33.32 -30.63
C LEU A 520 0.39 32.14 -31.53
N ALA A 521 -0.32 31.97 -32.65
CA ALA A 521 -0.07 30.91 -33.63
C ALA A 521 1.06 31.25 -34.60
N GLU A 522 1.55 30.22 -35.30
CA GLU A 522 2.41 30.37 -36.46
C GLU A 522 1.68 30.87 -37.70
N TYR A 523 2.37 31.63 -38.56
CA TYR A 523 1.84 32.12 -39.82
C TYR A 523 2.73 31.71 -40.99
N THR A 524 2.12 31.34 -42.11
CA THR A 524 2.80 31.02 -43.38
C THR A 524 2.39 32.00 -44.50
N GLY A 525 3.21 32.09 -45.55
CA GLY A 525 2.98 32.98 -46.70
C GLY A 525 3.59 34.39 -46.55
N THR A 526 3.36 35.25 -47.54
CA THR A 526 3.84 36.64 -47.56
C THR A 526 2.75 37.63 -47.13
N GLY A 527 3.10 38.89 -46.85
CA GLY A 527 2.13 39.89 -46.40
C GLY A 527 1.62 39.56 -44.98
N SER A 528 0.30 39.57 -44.76
CA SER A 528 -0.31 39.25 -43.45
C SER A 528 -0.38 37.76 -43.11
N GLY A 529 -0.13 36.88 -44.09
CA GLY A 529 -0.05 35.43 -43.93
C GLY A 529 -1.35 34.73 -43.50
N THR A 530 -1.30 33.39 -43.44
CA THR A 530 -2.37 32.55 -42.89
C THR A 530 -1.88 31.86 -41.63
N ALA A 531 -2.70 31.84 -40.57
CA ALA A 531 -2.38 31.11 -39.35
C ALA A 531 -2.30 29.59 -39.63
N VAL A 532 -1.23 28.95 -39.16
CA VAL A 532 -1.07 27.51 -39.16
C VAL A 532 -1.93 26.95 -38.05
N ALA A 533 -2.93 26.16 -38.41
CA ALA A 533 -3.79 25.49 -37.45
C ALA A 533 -2.94 24.66 -36.47
N ASN A 534 -3.37 24.60 -35.20
CA ASN A 534 -2.76 23.75 -34.17
C ASN A 534 -1.29 24.08 -33.82
N THR A 535 -0.88 25.35 -33.96
CA THR A 535 0.45 25.84 -33.51
C THR A 535 0.37 26.76 -32.29
N ALA A 536 -0.84 27.18 -31.92
CA ALA A 536 -1.07 27.96 -30.70
C ALA A 536 -0.86 27.09 -29.46
N ARG A 537 -0.36 27.71 -28.39
CA ARG A 537 -0.06 27.04 -27.11
C ARG A 537 -0.92 27.60 -25.99
N CYS A 538 -0.86 26.99 -24.81
CA CYS A 538 -1.48 27.49 -23.59
C CYS A 538 -0.69 27.04 -22.36
N PHE A 539 -0.99 27.62 -21.20
CA PHE A 539 -0.39 27.17 -19.94
C PHE A 539 -1.32 26.23 -19.17
N VAL A 540 -0.72 25.27 -18.46
CA VAL A 540 -1.31 24.53 -17.34
C VAL A 540 -0.74 25.02 -16.01
N ALA A 541 -1.43 24.73 -14.90
CA ALA A 541 -1.00 25.13 -13.56
C ALA A 541 0.30 24.41 -13.14
N ALA A 542 0.93 24.87 -12.06
CA ALA A 542 2.19 24.32 -11.60
C ALA A 542 2.10 22.83 -11.19
N PRO A 543 3.16 22.03 -11.42
CA PRO A 543 3.25 20.65 -10.94
C PRO A 543 3.10 20.50 -9.42
N LEU A 544 3.77 21.36 -8.62
CA LEU A 544 3.81 21.29 -7.16
C LEU A 544 3.42 22.62 -6.51
N ILE A 545 2.51 22.59 -5.52
CA ILE A 545 2.05 23.78 -4.79
C ILE A 545 1.93 23.49 -3.28
N ASP A 546 2.48 24.36 -2.42
CA ASP A 546 2.24 24.34 -0.95
C ASP A 546 0.85 24.93 -0.66
N VAL A 547 0.01 24.13 0.00
CA VAL A 547 -1.39 24.45 0.28
C VAL A 547 -1.65 24.37 1.77
N GLY A 548 -2.34 25.36 2.31
CA GLY A 548 -2.77 25.32 3.70
C GLY A 548 -1.71 25.81 4.68
N ARG A 549 -1.88 25.43 5.94
CA ARG A 549 -1.06 25.94 7.05
C ARG A 549 -1.08 24.99 8.23
N ASP A 550 0.03 24.98 8.95
CA ASP A 550 0.28 24.15 10.13
C ASP A 550 0.20 24.93 11.44
N ASP A 551 0.15 26.26 11.41
CA ASP A 551 -0.11 27.12 12.57
C ASP A 551 -1.21 28.16 12.26
N ALA A 552 -1.94 28.61 13.28
CA ALA A 552 -3.02 29.59 13.09
C ALA A 552 -2.51 30.98 12.72
N THR A 553 -1.27 31.31 13.09
CA THR A 553 -0.57 32.53 12.70
C THR A 553 -0.02 32.46 11.27
N HIS A 554 0.07 31.25 10.70
CA HIS A 554 0.58 31.09 9.35
C HIS A 554 -0.40 31.62 8.30
N LEU A 555 0.13 32.42 7.38
CA LEU A 555 -0.60 32.95 6.24
C LEU A 555 -0.42 32.02 5.03
N SER A 556 -1.51 31.75 4.32
CA SER A 556 -1.50 30.91 3.12
C SER A 556 -2.56 31.41 2.15
N PRO A 557 -2.29 31.48 0.83
CA PRO A 557 -3.28 31.96 -0.13
C PRO A 557 -4.39 30.90 -0.34
N PHE A 558 -4.05 29.64 -0.05
CA PHE A 558 -4.95 28.50 -0.13
C PHE A 558 -5.01 27.88 1.26
N ARG A 559 -6.20 27.78 1.84
CA ARG A 559 -6.34 27.14 3.15
C ARG A 559 -6.98 25.78 2.97
N PHE A 560 -6.58 24.83 3.81
CA PHE A 560 -7.18 23.51 3.81
C PHE A 560 -7.48 23.09 5.24
N ARG A 561 -8.74 22.81 5.54
CA ARG A 561 -9.21 22.39 6.85
C ARG A 561 -9.74 20.96 6.77
N ASN A 562 -9.12 20.06 7.53
CA ASN A 562 -9.66 18.73 7.73
C ASN A 562 -10.67 18.78 8.87
N ALA A 563 -11.96 18.74 8.52
CA ALA A 563 -13.06 18.85 9.48
C ALA A 563 -13.14 17.66 10.45
N ARG A 564 -12.68 16.47 10.03
CA ARG A 564 -12.61 15.28 10.89
C ARG A 564 -11.55 15.42 11.97
N GLU A 565 -10.42 16.05 11.65
CA GLU A 565 -9.35 16.38 12.61
C GLU A 565 -9.62 17.69 13.38
N ALA A 566 -10.67 18.43 13.02
CA ALA A 566 -10.96 19.77 13.51
C ALA A 566 -9.76 20.75 13.43
N ARG A 567 -8.87 20.59 12.45
CA ARG A 567 -7.65 21.41 12.29
C ARG A 567 -7.35 21.80 10.85
N ASP A 568 -6.57 22.85 10.71
CA ASP A 568 -5.96 23.19 9.42
C ASP A 568 -4.83 22.22 9.12
N MET A 569 -4.71 21.87 7.85
CA MET A 569 -3.63 21.03 7.31
C MET A 569 -2.74 21.87 6.41
N ARG A 570 -1.48 21.47 6.30
CA ARG A 570 -0.49 21.95 5.35
C ARG A 570 -0.10 20.81 4.42
N LEU A 571 -0.52 20.91 3.18
CA LEU A 571 -0.44 19.86 2.17
C LEU A 571 0.53 20.28 1.07
N LEU A 572 1.25 19.32 0.50
CA LEU A 572 1.88 19.51 -0.80
C LEU A 572 0.93 18.95 -1.88
N GLN A 573 0.50 19.82 -2.78
CA GLN A 573 -0.33 19.44 -3.92
C GLN A 573 0.55 18.97 -5.08
N LEU A 574 0.24 17.80 -5.62
CA LEU A 574 0.84 17.19 -6.80
C LEU A 574 -0.20 17.18 -7.91
N ASN A 575 0.05 17.97 -8.95
CA ASN A 575 -0.77 17.98 -10.16
C ASN A 575 -0.23 16.96 -11.16
N ILE A 576 -0.90 15.81 -11.25
CA ILE A 576 -0.45 14.65 -12.03
C ILE A 576 -0.38 14.98 -13.53
N GLU A 577 -1.36 15.72 -14.06
CA GLU A 577 -1.36 16.17 -15.45
C GLU A 577 -0.17 17.11 -15.72
N SER A 578 0.05 18.10 -14.84
CA SER A 578 1.16 19.03 -15.01
C SER A 578 2.53 18.39 -14.80
N LEU A 579 2.68 17.37 -13.94
CA LEU A 579 3.93 16.63 -13.77
C LEU A 579 4.33 15.92 -15.08
N ALA A 580 3.38 15.24 -15.72
CA ALA A 580 3.63 14.55 -16.99
C ALA A 580 4.01 15.55 -18.10
N ILE A 581 3.27 16.66 -18.21
CA ILE A 581 3.56 17.71 -19.19
C ILE A 581 4.89 18.39 -18.89
N TRP A 582 5.19 18.68 -17.63
CA TRP A 582 6.48 19.26 -17.23
C TRP A 582 7.63 18.34 -17.61
N ASN A 583 7.50 17.02 -17.47
CA ASN A 583 8.57 16.10 -17.84
C ASN A 583 8.90 16.07 -19.34
N ARG A 584 8.04 16.61 -20.21
CA ARG A 584 8.25 16.66 -21.67
C ARG A 584 8.43 18.08 -22.21
N ASP A 585 7.54 18.99 -21.81
CA ASP A 585 7.44 20.34 -22.38
C ASP A 585 7.93 21.44 -21.43
N GLY A 586 8.30 21.08 -20.20
CA GLY A 586 8.76 22.04 -19.21
C GLY A 586 10.13 22.62 -19.56
N VAL A 587 10.44 23.73 -18.90
CA VAL A 587 11.72 24.43 -19.03
C VAL A 587 12.16 24.97 -17.67
N TYR A 588 13.47 25.10 -17.48
CA TYR A 588 14.08 25.71 -16.29
C TYR A 588 15.28 26.57 -16.69
N LEU A 589 15.76 27.43 -15.78
CA LEU A 589 16.96 28.25 -16.05
C LEU A 589 18.24 27.47 -15.69
N LYS A 590 19.10 27.14 -16.66
CA LYS A 590 20.33 26.36 -16.40
C LYS A 590 21.42 27.15 -15.68
N ASN A 591 21.49 28.46 -15.91
CA ASN A 591 22.50 29.38 -15.34
C ASN A 591 21.92 30.79 -15.07
N GLY A 592 20.63 30.89 -14.71
CA GLY A 592 19.93 32.15 -14.47
C GLY A 592 19.51 32.94 -15.71
N ASN A 593 20.13 32.69 -16.88
CA ASN A 593 19.92 33.50 -18.10
C ASN A 593 19.56 32.68 -19.36
N THR A 594 19.40 31.36 -19.27
CA THR A 594 19.14 30.52 -20.44
C THR A 594 18.20 29.39 -20.07
N LEU A 595 17.11 29.26 -20.83
CA LEU A 595 16.16 28.16 -20.70
C LEU A 595 16.81 26.85 -21.16
N ASP A 596 16.57 25.79 -20.41
CA ASP A 596 16.93 24.42 -20.74
C ASP A 596 15.72 23.51 -20.53
N SER A 597 15.69 22.39 -21.23
CA SER A 597 14.56 21.47 -21.24
C SER A 597 14.50 20.63 -19.96
N THR A 598 13.30 20.40 -19.46
CA THR A 598 13.07 19.44 -18.35
C THR A 598 12.79 18.01 -18.85
N GLU A 599 12.95 17.79 -20.14
CA GLU A 599 12.76 16.50 -20.80
C GLU A 599 13.46 15.36 -20.05
N GLU A 600 12.66 14.37 -19.64
CA GLU A 600 13.07 13.15 -18.94
C GLU A 600 13.76 13.34 -17.58
N LEU A 601 13.59 14.50 -16.93
CA LEU A 601 14.17 14.72 -15.60
C LEU A 601 13.48 13.91 -14.48
N LEU A 602 12.17 13.67 -14.57
CA LEU A 602 11.38 12.85 -13.64
C LEU A 602 11.37 11.37 -14.01
N TYR A 603 11.28 11.06 -15.30
CA TYR A 603 11.25 9.68 -15.81
C TYR A 603 11.55 9.64 -17.32
N LEU A 604 12.03 8.50 -17.80
CA LEU A 604 12.23 8.25 -19.24
C LEU A 604 10.89 8.08 -19.97
N HIS A 605 10.78 8.58 -21.19
CA HIS A 605 9.54 8.50 -21.96
C HIS A 605 9.37 7.14 -22.64
N ALA A 606 8.14 6.65 -22.62
CA ALA A 606 7.73 5.56 -23.50
C ALA A 606 7.63 6.06 -24.95
N PRO A 607 8.02 5.21 -25.94
CA PRO A 607 7.71 5.49 -27.33
C PRO A 607 6.22 5.75 -27.55
N VAL A 608 5.91 6.66 -28.47
CA VAL A 608 4.53 6.95 -28.87
C VAL A 608 3.80 5.67 -29.28
N ASP A 609 2.67 5.41 -28.64
CA ASP A 609 1.81 4.26 -28.95
C ASP A 609 0.61 4.66 -29.81
N ASN A 610 0.64 4.27 -31.08
CA ASN A 610 -0.44 4.52 -32.03
C ASN A 610 -1.69 3.65 -31.84
N ASN A 611 -1.67 2.70 -30.90
CA ASN A 611 -2.82 1.89 -30.50
C ASN A 611 -3.46 2.40 -29.20
N ALA A 612 -2.79 3.28 -28.43
CA ALA A 612 -3.39 3.93 -27.27
C ALA A 612 -4.50 4.91 -27.68
N PRO A 613 -5.49 5.23 -26.83
CA PRO A 613 -6.54 6.19 -27.15
C PRO A 613 -6.00 7.53 -27.68
N GLN A 614 -6.70 8.14 -28.63
CA GLN A 614 -6.28 9.42 -29.20
C GLN A 614 -6.11 10.47 -28.09
N TYR A 615 -5.00 11.21 -28.12
CA TYR A 615 -4.61 12.24 -27.15
C TYR A 615 -4.25 11.75 -25.73
N SER A 616 -4.20 10.45 -25.48
CA SER A 616 -3.69 9.93 -24.20
C SER A 616 -2.20 10.26 -24.02
N PHE A 617 -1.70 10.23 -22.79
CA PHE A 617 -0.27 10.44 -22.52
C PHE A 617 0.59 9.44 -23.27
N GLN A 618 0.19 8.17 -23.34
CA GLN A 618 0.89 7.13 -24.09
C GLN A 618 0.87 7.39 -25.61
N ARG A 619 -0.22 7.94 -26.14
CA ARG A 619 -0.31 8.37 -27.55
C ARG A 619 0.58 9.58 -27.87
N LEU A 620 0.83 10.43 -26.89
CA LEU A 620 1.57 11.69 -27.05
C LEU A 620 3.05 11.59 -26.61
N GLY A 621 3.51 10.41 -26.17
CA GLY A 621 4.87 10.23 -25.66
C GLY A 621 5.12 10.94 -24.32
N LEU A 622 4.06 11.10 -23.50
CA LEU A 622 4.12 11.68 -22.14
C LEU A 622 4.17 10.59 -21.05
N ALA A 623 3.87 9.34 -21.40
CA ALA A 623 3.88 8.22 -20.46
C ALA A 623 5.31 7.82 -20.11
N ALA A 624 5.52 7.38 -18.88
CA ALA A 624 6.77 6.83 -18.40
C ALA A 624 7.01 5.43 -18.96
N ILE A 625 8.27 5.11 -19.25
CA ILE A 625 8.70 3.74 -19.51
C ILE A 625 9.48 3.22 -18.31
N ASP A 626 8.88 2.28 -17.60
CA ASP A 626 9.52 1.60 -16.48
C ASP A 626 8.89 0.22 -16.30
N ASN A 627 9.68 -0.85 -16.42
CA ASN A 627 9.26 -2.20 -16.05
C ASN A 627 9.92 -2.67 -14.75
N SER A 628 10.72 -1.82 -14.10
CA SER A 628 11.22 -2.08 -12.76
C SER A 628 10.06 -2.08 -11.79
N GLN A 629 10.03 -3.03 -10.85
CA GLN A 629 8.92 -3.17 -9.89
C GLN A 629 7.53 -3.21 -10.52
N GLU A 630 7.45 -3.64 -11.78
CA GLU A 630 6.23 -3.66 -12.59
C GLU A 630 5.66 -2.26 -12.88
N GLY A 631 6.42 -1.18 -12.63
CA GLY A 631 6.14 0.19 -13.09
C GLY A 631 6.52 1.31 -12.12
N MET A 632 5.93 2.48 -12.34
CA MET A 632 6.34 3.71 -11.66
C MET A 632 5.86 3.76 -10.21
N VAL A 633 6.76 4.14 -9.30
CA VAL A 633 6.48 4.38 -7.88
C VAL A 633 6.87 5.81 -7.50
N LEU A 634 5.87 6.61 -7.11
CA LEU A 634 6.05 7.94 -6.53
C LEU A 634 5.89 7.85 -5.02
N HIS A 635 6.94 8.18 -4.29
CA HIS A 635 6.91 8.30 -2.83
C HIS A 635 6.93 9.76 -2.39
N ALA A 636 6.06 10.11 -1.46
CA ALA A 636 5.99 11.43 -0.88
C ALA A 636 6.00 11.37 0.65
N THR A 637 6.87 12.16 1.28
CA THR A 637 6.99 12.22 2.74
C THR A 637 7.33 13.61 3.21
N ILE A 638 7.14 13.86 4.50
CA ILE A 638 7.49 15.10 5.19
C ILE A 638 8.86 14.95 5.85
N ASP A 639 9.61 16.04 5.96
CA ASP A 639 10.89 16.06 6.69
C ASP A 639 10.68 15.89 8.20
N GLY A 640 10.37 14.67 8.62
CA GLY A 640 10.00 14.37 10.00
C GLY A 640 11.13 14.54 11.02
N ASP A 641 12.35 14.86 10.59
CA ASP A 641 13.45 15.24 11.47
C ASP A 641 13.35 16.72 11.87
N THR A 642 12.92 17.57 10.94
CA THR A 642 12.60 18.98 11.20
C THR A 642 11.20 19.14 11.81
N TYR A 643 10.21 18.41 11.30
CA TYR A 643 8.80 18.49 11.72
C TYR A 643 8.42 17.25 12.54
N THR A 644 8.89 17.19 13.78
CA THR A 644 8.73 15.99 14.64
C THR A 644 7.29 15.62 14.95
N ASN A 645 6.37 16.60 14.99
CA ASN A 645 4.93 16.37 15.14
C ASN A 645 4.32 15.59 13.96
N ALA A 646 4.99 15.57 12.80
CA ALA A 646 4.56 14.80 11.64
C ALA A 646 4.59 13.28 11.87
N LYS A 647 5.37 12.81 12.86
CA LYS A 647 5.45 11.41 13.29
C LYS A 647 4.42 11.07 14.38
N THR A 648 3.38 11.90 14.57
CA THR A 648 2.39 11.75 15.66
C THR A 648 0.96 11.94 15.15
N LYS A 649 -0.03 11.56 15.96
CA LYS A 649 -1.48 11.80 15.71
C LYS A 649 -1.85 13.29 15.59
N THR A 650 -0.92 14.20 15.88
CA THR A 650 -1.09 15.64 15.73
C THR A 650 -0.59 16.18 14.38
N SER A 651 -0.08 15.32 13.50
CA SER A 651 0.47 15.71 12.19
C SER A 651 -0.50 16.58 11.40
N ARG A 652 -0.05 17.75 10.99
CA ARG A 652 -0.83 18.65 10.12
C ARG A 652 -0.47 18.48 8.66
N TYR A 653 0.32 17.47 8.31
CA TYR A 653 0.89 17.32 6.98
C TYR A 653 0.18 16.25 6.16
N GLY A 654 0.32 16.35 4.84
CA GLY A 654 -0.25 15.40 3.90
C GLY A 654 0.00 15.81 2.45
N PHE A 655 -0.55 15.03 1.53
CA PHE A 655 -0.35 15.22 0.09
C PHE A 655 -1.67 15.19 -0.64
N VAL A 656 -1.85 16.02 -1.65
CA VAL A 656 -3.07 16.02 -2.46
C VAL A 656 -2.76 15.79 -3.93
N LEU A 657 -3.37 14.77 -4.51
CA LEU A 657 -3.27 14.44 -5.93
C LEU A 657 -4.42 15.14 -6.66
N VAL A 658 -4.09 16.05 -7.56
CA VAL A 658 -5.08 16.78 -8.37
C VAL A 658 -4.91 16.47 -9.85
N ARG A 659 -6.00 16.64 -10.61
CA ARG A 659 -6.03 16.42 -12.06
C ARG A 659 -5.47 15.04 -12.48
N GLY A 660 -5.73 14.02 -11.66
CA GLY A 660 -5.29 12.64 -11.87
C GLY A 660 -6.16 11.83 -12.82
N LYS A 661 -6.99 12.47 -13.66
CA LYS A 661 -7.92 11.77 -14.57
C LYS A 661 -7.22 10.77 -15.46
N GLN A 662 -6.00 11.10 -15.87
CA GLN A 662 -5.03 10.22 -16.48
C GLN A 662 -3.76 10.26 -15.62
N VAL A 663 -3.14 9.09 -15.43
CA VAL A 663 -1.84 8.92 -14.77
C VAL A 663 -0.76 8.65 -15.83
N PHE A 664 0.51 8.78 -15.45
CA PHE A 664 1.64 8.78 -16.38
C PHE A 664 2.40 7.45 -16.48
N GLY A 665 1.81 6.33 -16.05
CA GLY A 665 2.35 4.99 -16.35
C GLY A 665 1.94 4.51 -17.75
N LEU A 666 2.05 3.20 -17.99
CA LEU A 666 1.55 2.55 -19.21
C LEU A 666 0.20 1.84 -19.00
N ALA A 667 -0.69 2.02 -19.96
CA ALA A 667 -1.94 1.28 -20.12
C ALA A 667 -1.75 0.09 -21.08
N LYS A 668 -2.64 -0.89 -20.97
CA LYS A 668 -2.66 -2.02 -21.90
C LYS A 668 -3.19 -1.60 -23.27
N THR A 669 -2.46 -1.93 -24.33
CA THR A 669 -2.86 -1.74 -25.73
C THR A 669 -2.51 -3.00 -26.54
N THR A 670 -2.73 -2.98 -27.85
CA THR A 670 -2.31 -4.08 -28.73
C THR A 670 -0.79 -4.14 -28.92
N SER A 671 -0.07 -3.04 -28.71
CA SER A 671 1.40 -2.96 -28.74
C SER A 671 2.05 -3.00 -27.37
N GLN A 672 1.31 -2.67 -26.30
CA GLN A 672 1.75 -2.75 -24.92
C GLN A 672 0.89 -3.76 -24.16
N LEU A 673 1.33 -5.01 -24.09
CA LEU A 673 0.55 -6.09 -23.45
C LEU A 673 0.69 -6.11 -21.93
N ASP A 674 1.80 -5.60 -21.41
CA ASP A 674 2.18 -5.62 -20.00
C ASP A 674 2.14 -4.18 -19.47
N PRO A 675 1.00 -3.70 -18.95
CA PRO A 675 0.90 -2.34 -18.45
C PRO A 675 1.73 -2.18 -17.18
N THR A 676 2.29 -1.00 -16.97
CA THR A 676 3.18 -0.73 -15.83
C THR A 676 2.57 0.27 -14.84
N GLY A 677 1.66 1.13 -15.27
CA GLY A 677 0.86 1.92 -14.32
C GLY A 677 1.62 2.82 -13.34
N LEU A 678 0.98 3.17 -12.23
CA LEU A 678 1.51 4.11 -11.23
C LEU A 678 1.05 3.79 -9.79
N THR A 679 2.00 3.68 -8.89
CA THR A 679 1.74 3.64 -7.44
C THR A 679 2.18 4.95 -6.79
N VAL A 680 1.28 5.58 -6.03
CA VAL A 680 1.59 6.74 -5.19
C VAL A 680 1.54 6.34 -3.73
N ALA A 681 2.66 6.46 -3.03
CA ALA A 681 2.80 6.07 -1.63
C ALA A 681 3.21 7.26 -0.75
N SER A 682 2.61 7.35 0.44
CA SER A 682 3.02 8.30 1.47
C SER A 682 2.85 7.72 2.85
N ASP A 683 3.75 8.06 3.76
CA ASP A 683 3.54 7.81 5.19
C ASP A 683 2.48 8.76 5.79
N GLN A 684 2.10 9.85 5.10
CA GLN A 684 1.10 10.81 5.57
C GLN A 684 -0.26 10.59 4.89
N ALA A 685 -1.26 11.41 5.25
CA ALA A 685 -2.57 11.35 4.62
C ALA A 685 -2.51 11.80 3.16
N VAL A 686 -3.20 11.07 2.28
CA VAL A 686 -3.34 11.41 0.86
C VAL A 686 -4.79 11.78 0.57
N TYR A 687 -4.94 12.89 -0.15
CA TYR A 687 -6.21 13.42 -0.63
C TYR A 687 -6.26 13.26 -2.15
N VAL A 688 -7.24 12.55 -2.68
CA VAL A 688 -7.41 12.38 -4.13
C VAL A 688 -8.56 13.26 -4.59
N GLN A 689 -8.24 14.21 -5.47
CA GLN A 689 -9.17 15.20 -5.98
C GLN A 689 -9.66 14.80 -7.37
N GLY A 690 -10.98 14.71 -7.50
CA GLY A 690 -11.67 14.57 -8.78
C GLY A 690 -11.62 13.17 -9.37
N ASP A 691 -11.93 13.10 -10.66
CA ASP A 691 -11.80 11.83 -11.39
C ASP A 691 -10.34 11.39 -11.40
N TYR A 692 -10.09 10.13 -11.05
CA TYR A 692 -8.74 9.57 -10.94
C TYR A 692 -8.62 8.28 -11.74
N ASN A 693 -7.65 8.23 -12.66
CA ASN A 693 -7.35 7.09 -13.52
C ASN A 693 -8.59 6.57 -14.29
N THR A 694 -9.35 7.49 -14.89
CA THR A 694 -10.58 7.19 -15.65
C THR A 694 -10.38 7.28 -17.15
N ALA A 695 -9.34 7.97 -17.61
CA ALA A 695 -9.00 8.10 -19.02
C ALA A 695 -7.73 7.31 -19.33
N ASN A 696 -7.79 6.40 -20.32
CA ASN A 696 -6.74 5.43 -20.62
C ASN A 696 -6.28 4.67 -19.35
N LYS A 697 -7.24 4.06 -18.65
CA LYS A 697 -7.08 3.41 -17.34
C LYS A 697 -5.83 2.50 -17.30
N GLN A 698 -5.09 2.59 -16.21
CA GLN A 698 -3.86 1.85 -15.95
C GLN A 698 -3.93 1.12 -14.60
N PRO A 699 -3.04 0.16 -14.32
CA PRO A 699 -2.78 -0.29 -12.97
C PRO A 699 -2.42 0.91 -12.09
N ALA A 700 -3.21 1.20 -11.06
CA ALA A 700 -2.93 2.34 -10.20
C ALA A 700 -3.22 2.04 -8.75
N SER A 701 -2.37 2.54 -7.86
CA SER A 701 -2.63 2.48 -6.43
C SER A 701 -2.29 3.76 -5.68
N VAL A 702 -2.98 3.95 -4.55
CA VAL A 702 -2.69 5.00 -3.57
C VAL A 702 -2.51 4.36 -2.20
N LEU A 703 -1.31 4.47 -1.64
CA LEU A 703 -0.98 3.98 -0.31
C LEU A 703 -0.70 5.15 0.62
N ALA A 704 -1.39 5.21 1.76
CA ALA A 704 -1.36 6.36 2.63
C ALA A 704 -1.62 6.00 4.09
N ASP A 705 -1.33 6.91 5.02
CA ASP A 705 -1.83 6.83 6.39
C ASP A 705 -3.37 6.79 6.43
N SER A 706 -3.99 7.69 5.67
CA SER A 706 -5.43 7.72 5.45
C SER A 706 -5.75 8.17 4.03
N PHE A 707 -6.80 7.58 3.46
CA PHE A 707 -7.29 7.91 2.12
C PHE A 707 -8.50 8.84 2.18
N ASN A 708 -8.38 10.00 1.54
CA ASN A 708 -9.38 11.06 1.62
C ASN A 708 -9.87 11.41 0.21
N ALA A 709 -11.18 11.37 -0.02
CA ALA A 709 -11.78 11.64 -1.33
C ALA A 709 -12.31 13.08 -1.40
N ILE A 710 -11.93 13.79 -2.47
CA ILE A 710 -12.33 15.16 -2.77
C ILE A 710 -12.86 15.22 -4.20
N SER A 711 -13.92 15.98 -4.45
CA SER A 711 -14.58 16.08 -5.76
C SER A 711 -13.90 17.10 -6.70
N ASN A 712 -14.38 17.17 -7.95
CA ASN A 712 -14.00 18.20 -8.92
C ASN A 712 -14.43 19.62 -8.52
N ALA A 713 -15.36 19.76 -7.58
CA ALA A 713 -15.78 21.06 -7.03
C ALA A 713 -14.78 21.68 -6.05
N CYS A 714 -13.61 21.08 -5.83
CA CYS A 714 -12.64 21.59 -4.85
C CYS A 714 -11.47 22.37 -5.43
N LEU A 715 -11.36 22.49 -6.76
CA LEU A 715 -10.31 23.28 -7.40
C LEU A 715 -10.74 24.74 -7.61
N ASN A 716 -9.91 25.68 -7.17
CA ASN A 716 -10.10 27.09 -7.45
C ASN A 716 -9.61 27.50 -8.86
N ASN A 717 -9.60 28.80 -9.13
CA ASN A 717 -9.11 29.34 -10.40
C ASN A 717 -7.61 29.09 -10.62
N ASP A 718 -6.84 28.87 -9.56
CA ASP A 718 -5.43 28.51 -9.62
C ASP A 718 -5.18 27.01 -9.79
N ARG A 719 -6.26 26.21 -9.93
CA ARG A 719 -6.22 24.74 -9.94
C ARG A 719 -5.65 24.15 -8.65
N THR A 720 -5.92 24.83 -7.53
CA THR A 720 -5.48 24.43 -6.20
C THR A 720 -6.66 24.10 -5.31
N VAL A 721 -6.51 23.11 -4.43
CA VAL A 721 -7.55 22.81 -3.44
C VAL A 721 -7.66 23.93 -2.40
N ASN A 722 -8.90 24.33 -2.09
CA ASN A 722 -9.16 25.34 -1.07
C ASN A 722 -10.42 24.97 -0.27
N HIS A 723 -10.24 24.69 1.02
CA HIS A 723 -11.28 24.24 1.94
C HIS A 723 -11.14 24.95 3.29
N LEU A 724 -12.02 25.94 3.53
CA LEU A 724 -12.00 26.79 4.73
C LEU A 724 -12.89 26.28 5.89
N GLY A 725 -13.56 25.13 5.73
CA GLY A 725 -14.53 24.57 6.69
C GLY A 725 -16.01 24.85 6.38
N ALA A 726 -16.91 24.41 7.28
CA ALA A 726 -18.37 24.59 7.32
C ALA A 726 -19.26 23.93 6.22
N LEU A 727 -18.78 22.82 5.62
CA LEU A 727 -19.45 21.97 4.61
C LEU A 727 -19.32 22.46 3.15
N GLY A 728 -18.42 21.79 2.42
CA GLY A 728 -18.11 22.05 1.01
C GLY A 728 -16.75 22.72 0.82
N CYS A 729 -16.17 22.58 -0.38
CA CYS A 729 -14.94 23.30 -0.71
C CYS A 729 -15.24 24.78 -0.87
N ASN A 730 -14.36 25.65 -0.36
CA ASN A 730 -14.56 27.09 -0.45
C ASN A 730 -13.76 27.61 -1.65
N ILE A 731 -14.38 27.62 -2.82
CA ILE A 731 -13.78 28.20 -4.02
C ILE A 731 -14.06 29.70 -4.02
N ASN A 732 -13.00 30.51 -3.85
CA ASN A 732 -13.04 31.96 -4.00
C ASN A 732 -14.10 32.67 -3.13
N GLY A 733 -14.36 32.16 -1.92
CA GLY A 733 -15.33 32.76 -0.99
C GLY A 733 -16.73 32.13 -1.03
N SER A 734 -17.00 31.17 -1.92
CA SER A 734 -18.27 30.43 -1.98
C SER A 734 -18.06 28.97 -1.59
N THR A 735 -18.93 28.43 -0.72
CA THR A 735 -18.98 26.99 -0.47
C THR A 735 -19.59 26.26 -1.66
N THR A 736 -18.96 25.16 -2.08
CA THR A 736 -19.38 24.33 -3.21
C THR A 736 -19.76 22.94 -2.72
N VAL A 737 -20.92 22.45 -3.18
CA VAL A 737 -21.36 21.06 -2.98
C VAL A 737 -20.48 20.13 -3.84
N ALA A 738 -20.27 18.90 -3.40
CA ALA A 738 -19.50 17.94 -4.18
C ALA A 738 -20.10 17.71 -5.57
N THR A 739 -19.28 17.24 -6.50
CA THR A 739 -19.69 16.77 -7.83
C THR A 739 -19.55 15.27 -7.93
N ASN A 740 -20.26 14.64 -8.87
CA ASN A 740 -20.01 13.23 -9.19
C ASN A 740 -18.53 13.02 -9.53
N THR A 741 -17.96 11.90 -9.09
CA THR A 741 -16.52 11.64 -9.21
C THR A 741 -16.29 10.14 -9.29
N ASN A 742 -15.38 9.73 -10.19
CA ASN A 742 -15.02 8.34 -10.42
C ASN A 742 -13.54 8.11 -10.12
N VAL A 743 -13.23 7.10 -9.32
CA VAL A 743 -11.86 6.74 -8.94
C VAL A 743 -11.60 5.27 -9.26
N ASN A 744 -10.55 5.01 -10.04
CA ASN A 744 -10.06 3.67 -10.33
C ASN A 744 -8.66 3.49 -9.76
N ALA A 745 -8.53 2.90 -8.59
CA ALA A 745 -7.24 2.62 -7.97
C ALA A 745 -7.40 1.58 -6.87
N ALA A 746 -6.38 0.76 -6.65
CA ALA A 746 -6.25 0.06 -5.39
C ALA A 746 -5.84 1.03 -4.28
N VAL A 747 -6.33 0.83 -3.06
CA VAL A 747 -6.01 1.71 -1.94
C VAL A 747 -5.58 0.89 -0.74
N LEU A 748 -4.43 1.25 -0.16
CA LEU A 748 -4.02 0.81 1.17
C LEU A 748 -4.02 2.01 2.11
N ALA A 749 -4.83 1.96 3.16
CA ALA A 749 -4.93 3.04 4.13
C ALA A 749 -5.38 2.54 5.51
N GLY A 750 -5.04 3.30 6.53
CA GLY A 750 -5.50 3.02 7.89
C GLY A 750 -7.00 3.28 8.06
N THR A 751 -7.69 2.41 8.80
CA THR A 751 -9.09 2.59 9.18
C THR A 751 -9.26 2.66 10.70
N ASP A 752 -10.24 3.45 11.16
CA ASP A 752 -10.54 3.53 12.59
C ASP A 752 -11.19 2.21 13.07
N ILE A 753 -11.10 1.92 14.37
CA ILE A 753 -11.77 0.76 15.00
C ILE A 753 -13.04 1.19 15.73
N THR A 754 -14.07 0.33 15.70
CA THR A 754 -15.25 0.53 16.55
C THR A 754 -14.91 0.19 17.99
N ASN A 755 -15.24 1.08 18.92
CA ASN A 755 -14.96 0.88 20.35
C ASN A 755 -16.21 1.17 21.19
N GLY A 756 -16.88 0.13 21.67
CA GLY A 756 -18.16 0.28 22.35
C GLY A 756 -19.16 1.02 21.46
N SER A 757 -19.76 2.10 21.96
CA SER A 757 -20.72 2.92 21.19
C SER A 757 -20.08 3.78 20.08
N ASP A 758 -18.76 3.84 20.01
CA ASP A 758 -18.04 4.67 19.07
C ASP A 758 -17.83 3.93 17.75
N TYR A 759 -18.84 4.01 16.88
CA TYR A 759 -18.80 3.40 15.56
C TYR A 759 -17.75 4.05 14.66
N ASN A 760 -16.91 3.24 13.98
CA ASN A 760 -15.90 3.73 13.03
C ASN A 760 -16.46 4.13 11.65
N GLY A 761 -17.69 3.72 11.33
CA GLY A 761 -18.32 3.94 10.04
C GLY A 761 -18.11 2.81 9.01
N GLY A 762 -17.52 1.68 9.41
CA GLY A 762 -17.30 0.50 8.57
C GLY A 762 -16.52 0.76 7.29
N LEU A 763 -16.64 -0.18 6.34
CA LEU A 763 -16.10 -0.04 4.98
C LEU A 763 -16.64 1.22 4.31
N GLU A 764 -17.90 1.57 4.57
CA GLU A 764 -18.56 2.73 3.97
C GLU A 764 -18.00 4.10 4.39
N ASN A 765 -17.06 4.10 5.33
CA ASN A 765 -16.26 5.25 5.79
C ASN A 765 -14.74 5.02 5.63
N TYR A 766 -14.31 3.97 4.92
CA TYR A 766 -12.91 3.76 4.55
C TYR A 766 -12.36 4.99 3.80
N PRO A 767 -12.97 5.44 2.68
CA PRO A 767 -12.70 6.77 2.15
C PRO A 767 -13.23 7.83 3.11
N ARG A 768 -12.38 8.77 3.47
CA ARG A 768 -12.74 9.90 4.32
C ARG A 768 -13.29 11.04 3.46
N PHE A 769 -14.55 11.40 3.68
CA PHE A 769 -15.20 12.50 2.98
C PHE A 769 -15.22 13.79 3.81
N MET A 770 -15.12 14.94 3.13
CA MET A 770 -15.08 16.28 3.75
C MET A 770 -15.96 17.32 3.03
N GLU A 771 -16.77 16.87 2.08
CA GLU A 771 -17.70 17.70 1.31
C GLU A 771 -19.15 17.24 1.53
N ASN A 772 -20.11 18.05 1.09
CA ASN A 772 -21.49 17.62 1.03
C ASN A 772 -21.72 16.78 -0.24
N TRP A 773 -21.89 15.47 -0.12
CA TRP A 773 -22.16 14.56 -1.23
C TRP A 773 -23.63 14.16 -1.38
N SER A 774 -24.56 14.84 -0.70
CA SER A 774 -25.98 14.53 -0.79
C SER A 774 -26.47 14.58 -2.26
N GLY A 775 -27.03 13.46 -2.74
CA GLY A 775 -27.49 13.31 -4.13
C GLY A 775 -26.38 13.22 -5.18
N LYS A 776 -25.11 13.03 -4.77
CA LYS A 776 -23.96 12.88 -5.65
C LYS A 776 -23.39 11.46 -5.55
N THR A 777 -22.86 10.96 -6.66
CA THR A 777 -22.24 9.63 -6.72
C THR A 777 -20.73 9.75 -6.62
N TRP A 778 -20.13 9.01 -5.70
CA TRP A 778 -18.71 8.71 -5.72
C TRP A 778 -18.55 7.25 -6.14
N ALA A 779 -18.17 7.05 -7.39
CA ALA A 779 -17.99 5.73 -7.97
C ALA A 779 -16.53 5.28 -7.77
N TYR A 780 -16.37 4.05 -7.32
CA TYR A 780 -15.06 3.47 -7.03
C TYR A 780 -14.95 2.08 -7.63
N ARG A 781 -13.88 1.84 -8.38
CA ARG A 781 -13.46 0.51 -8.80
C ARG A 781 -12.04 0.30 -8.29
N GLY A 782 -11.85 -0.68 -7.43
CA GLY A 782 -10.54 -0.88 -6.83
C GLY A 782 -10.50 -1.98 -5.79
N SER A 783 -9.56 -1.85 -4.86
CA SER A 783 -9.37 -2.75 -3.72
C SER A 783 -9.21 -1.93 -2.46
N PHE A 784 -9.94 -2.28 -1.39
CA PHE A 784 -9.76 -1.64 -0.08
C PHE A 784 -8.92 -2.53 0.82
N VAL A 785 -7.74 -2.06 1.21
CA VAL A 785 -6.80 -2.79 2.06
C VAL A 785 -6.47 -1.98 3.32
N SER A 786 -6.82 -2.50 4.49
CA SER A 786 -6.52 -1.88 5.78
C SER A 786 -5.59 -2.75 6.61
N ILE A 787 -4.31 -2.37 6.67
CA ILE A 787 -3.28 -3.10 7.44
C ILE A 787 -3.13 -2.61 8.89
N SER A 788 -3.73 -1.47 9.25
CA SER A 788 -3.59 -0.86 10.57
C SER A 788 -4.66 0.23 10.81
N THR A 789 -4.66 0.82 12.01
CA THR A 789 -5.30 2.11 12.25
C THR A 789 -4.40 3.25 11.76
N PRO A 790 -4.95 4.40 11.33
CA PRO A 790 -4.12 5.54 10.94
C PRO A 790 -3.25 6.01 12.11
N LEU A 791 -1.98 6.26 11.81
CA LEU A 791 -0.96 6.73 12.73
C LEU A 791 -1.01 8.24 12.93
N TYR A 792 -1.42 9.02 11.92
CA TYR A 792 -1.24 10.48 11.92
C TYR A 792 -2.55 11.28 11.79
N VAL A 793 -3.40 10.94 10.83
CA VAL A 793 -4.73 11.54 10.62
C VAL A 793 -5.76 10.52 11.11
N SER A 794 -6.03 10.54 12.41
CA SER A 794 -6.80 9.52 13.14
C SER A 794 -8.02 10.09 13.88
N GLY A 795 -8.49 11.26 13.47
CA GLY A 795 -9.66 11.93 14.01
C GLY A 795 -10.89 11.05 13.95
N LYS A 796 -11.67 11.06 15.02
CA LYS A 796 -12.88 10.22 15.16
C LYS A 796 -13.91 10.56 14.09
N TRP A 797 -14.59 9.56 13.55
CA TRP A 797 -15.73 9.80 12.68
C TRP A 797 -16.90 10.43 13.47
N PRO A 798 -17.36 11.65 13.10
CA PRO A 798 -18.39 12.36 13.87
C PRO A 798 -19.82 12.07 13.37
N GLY A 799 -19.99 11.03 12.55
CA GLY A 799 -21.26 10.70 11.89
C GLY A 799 -21.56 11.56 10.65
N THR A 800 -22.53 11.09 9.85
CA THR A 800 -23.07 11.85 8.70
C THR A 800 -23.89 13.05 9.18
N GLY A 801 -23.83 14.17 8.45
CA GLY A 801 -24.54 15.42 8.76
C GLY A 801 -23.75 16.41 9.62
N THR A 802 -22.67 15.96 10.27
CA THR A 802 -21.81 16.82 11.10
C THR A 802 -20.68 17.46 10.29
N VAL A 803 -19.89 16.66 9.56
CA VAL A 803 -18.72 17.12 8.78
C VAL A 803 -18.80 16.81 7.29
N TYR A 804 -19.64 15.84 6.90
CA TYR A 804 -19.94 15.51 5.50
C TYR A 804 -21.33 14.88 5.41
N ASN A 805 -21.92 14.89 4.20
CA ASN A 805 -23.05 14.03 3.86
C ASN A 805 -22.56 12.94 2.92
N ALA A 806 -22.95 11.69 3.14
CA ALA A 806 -22.43 10.55 2.40
C ALA A 806 -22.86 10.56 0.91
N PRO A 807 -22.00 10.09 -0.01
CA PRO A 807 -22.37 9.94 -1.42
C PRO A 807 -23.29 8.74 -1.63
N ASN A 808 -23.93 8.70 -2.79
CA ASN A 808 -24.35 7.44 -3.39
C ASN A 808 -23.08 6.62 -3.69
N ARG A 809 -22.97 5.44 -3.06
CA ARG A 809 -21.78 4.59 -3.12
C ARG A 809 -21.93 3.55 -4.23
N ASP A 810 -21.41 3.86 -5.42
CA ASP A 810 -21.25 2.88 -6.49
C ASP A 810 -19.84 2.27 -6.37
N TRP A 811 -19.66 1.36 -5.42
CA TRP A 811 -18.35 0.78 -5.09
C TRP A 811 -18.32 -0.69 -5.49
N ASP A 812 -17.26 -1.07 -6.19
CA ASP A 812 -17.05 -2.45 -6.59
C ASP A 812 -15.56 -2.76 -6.69
N TYR A 813 -15.26 -4.05 -6.71
CA TYR A 813 -13.93 -4.56 -6.94
C TYR A 813 -13.49 -4.36 -8.39
N ASP A 814 -12.23 -3.98 -8.59
CA ASP A 814 -11.65 -3.94 -9.93
C ASP A 814 -11.19 -5.35 -10.35
N VAL A 815 -12.02 -6.01 -11.16
CA VAL A 815 -11.76 -7.38 -11.62
C VAL A 815 -10.50 -7.52 -12.47
N GLU A 816 -9.95 -6.41 -12.98
CA GLU A 816 -8.68 -6.43 -13.71
C GLU A 816 -7.51 -6.84 -12.80
N PHE A 817 -7.57 -6.60 -11.49
CA PHE A 817 -6.55 -7.02 -10.51
C PHE A 817 -6.42 -8.53 -10.34
N ASN A 818 -7.32 -9.32 -10.92
CA ASN A 818 -7.17 -10.78 -10.95
C ASN A 818 -6.07 -11.25 -11.93
N ASP A 819 -5.66 -10.39 -12.87
CA ASP A 819 -4.50 -10.62 -13.74
C ASP A 819 -3.27 -9.97 -13.08
N PRO A 820 -2.20 -10.73 -12.78
CA PRO A 820 -0.99 -10.18 -12.17
C PRO A 820 -0.41 -9.00 -12.93
N LYS A 821 -0.55 -8.98 -14.26
CA LYS A 821 -0.04 -7.89 -15.11
C LYS A 821 -0.76 -6.56 -14.91
N ASN A 822 -1.97 -6.58 -14.34
CA ASN A 822 -2.72 -5.37 -14.06
C ASN A 822 -2.63 -4.96 -12.58
N LEU A 823 -1.79 -5.62 -11.79
CA LEU A 823 -1.51 -5.20 -10.43
C LEU A 823 -0.67 -3.91 -10.45
N PRO A 824 -0.97 -2.93 -9.59
CA PRO A 824 -0.15 -1.73 -9.46
C PRO A 824 1.30 -2.04 -9.07
N PRO A 825 2.27 -1.19 -9.44
CA PRO A 825 3.68 -1.34 -9.06
C PRO A 825 3.87 -1.52 -7.55
N LEU A 826 4.75 -2.43 -7.14
CA LEU A 826 4.96 -2.79 -5.73
C LEU A 826 3.65 -3.09 -4.99
N THR A 827 2.72 -3.84 -5.60
CA THR A 827 1.49 -4.27 -4.92
C THR A 827 1.84 -5.00 -3.61
N PRO A 828 1.27 -4.58 -2.46
CA PRO A 828 1.59 -5.20 -1.19
C PRO A 828 1.10 -6.65 -1.15
N GLN A 829 1.87 -7.51 -0.49
CA GLN A 829 1.58 -8.94 -0.40
C GLN A 829 1.47 -9.38 1.06
N PHE A 830 0.65 -10.40 1.32
CA PHE A 830 0.63 -11.10 2.60
C PHE A 830 1.12 -12.54 2.43
N VAL A 831 1.58 -13.12 3.52
CA VAL A 831 2.10 -14.48 3.57
C VAL A 831 1.06 -15.41 4.21
N ALA A 832 0.68 -16.44 3.48
CA ALA A 832 -0.11 -17.55 3.99
C ALA A 832 0.76 -18.82 4.01
N LEU A 833 1.00 -19.36 5.22
CA LEU A 833 1.66 -20.64 5.36
C LEU A 833 0.65 -21.77 5.25
N LYS A 834 1.00 -22.80 4.49
CA LYS A 834 0.25 -24.05 4.43
C LYS A 834 1.17 -25.21 4.76
N GLN A 835 0.79 -26.00 5.76
CA GLN A 835 1.43 -27.29 5.99
C GLN A 835 0.94 -28.30 4.94
N GLU A 836 1.87 -28.90 4.21
CA GLU A 836 1.59 -29.94 3.21
C GLU A 836 1.66 -31.34 3.82
N SER A 837 2.72 -31.60 4.58
CA SER A 837 2.99 -32.92 5.14
C SER A 837 3.69 -32.81 6.50
N PHE A 838 3.47 -33.83 7.32
CA PHE A 838 4.20 -34.05 8.56
C PHE A 838 4.69 -35.48 8.54
N ILE A 839 6.01 -35.64 8.58
CA ILE A 839 6.68 -36.94 8.47
C ILE A 839 7.49 -37.15 9.73
N ARG A 840 7.28 -38.32 10.35
CA ARG A 840 8.14 -38.82 11.41
C ARG A 840 9.09 -39.86 10.82
N SER A 841 10.39 -39.59 10.89
CA SER A 841 11.38 -40.62 10.54
C SER A 841 11.71 -41.45 11.78
N PHE A 842 11.75 -42.77 11.60
CA PHE A 842 12.09 -43.74 12.64
C PHE A 842 13.46 -44.39 12.41
N GLU A 843 14.25 -43.91 11.44
CA GLU A 843 15.62 -44.41 11.29
C GLU A 843 16.44 -43.99 12.51
N GLN A 844 16.56 -44.93 13.45
CA GLN A 844 17.51 -44.92 14.56
C GLN A 844 18.90 -45.18 14.01
#